data_AF-A0A8H6VU97-F1
#
_entry.id   AF-A0A8H6VU97-F1
#
_cell.length_a   1.000
_cell.length_b   1.000
_cell.length_c   1.000
_cell.angle_alpha   90.00
_cell.angle_beta   90.00
_cell.angle_gamma   90.00
#
_symmetry.space_group_name_H-M   'P 1'
#
loop_
_entity.id
_entity.type
_entity.pdbx_description
1 polymer ?
#
loop_
_entity_poly.entity_id
_entity_poly.type
_entity_poly.pdbx_seq_one_letter_code
_entity_poly.pdbx_strand_id
1 'polypeptide(L)'
;MAHRDSLRQLLTRDIYVQSPITTTTLVVFGLIGIVPVAAMVAVTAFTFYVSIAALVEIALFLSFILSVACVSSVTVALVWVAVVDSVLLSWGDLAQAAALSTDAPETVAEQLLLFLLTGRIYFILDSPSTRRSYTKHFQGRLTDEADSGCCSYPLPPCIPLLIRRKRRSRHGKPSGGTLFDHVCLPRPRPPSLVAMEVAVALLSRLFAGWLQPVGNATLQANCLALKTNFTFENTAILDVAYLSGPSKLAPLGICETGKVRHSVPMCRVQFHTNTSAESGIDAEMWLPDEWNGRFMGLGNRGLTGCIRYDQLEYSSSTLHFATVSTNGGHDGDTAQPLLKNPESLLDYASRAVHTEAVIGKQLLEAYYGGPANHSYYMGCSQGGRQGVQSALQHPDDFDGILAGAPTVDFSNLMHWTAMQHAHVAGNSSISPAAWKQISKEVLRQCDALDGVVDGIITEPDSCDFRPESLLCSEGQPKGAFCLTVAQVDALRNIYAPMYGAGGKLISARFDPGAESSPLLGRLYGDAMLSHPASWLKYVVLNGSEVQGKDYGVTKNKAIRAATGEEMDTSSGDFSAFRERGGRLITYHGRADGILPSGRSKQYYDHVSRTNSLPTLDDFYRLFLIPGMDHCENGPGAFKFGQSATAAAPTNNSTHDIISALVDWVENGVAPESIVGTDVKGKEREHCRYPMKSVWNVEAGRYVCRV
;
A
#
# COMPACT_ATOMS: atom_id res chain seq x y z
N MET A 1 -29.20 52.88 40.70
CA MET A 1 -30.09 53.87 40.05
C MET A 1 -30.23 53.40 38.61
N ALA A 2 -31.36 53.00 38.07
CA ALA A 2 -32.80 52.96 38.43
C ALA A 2 -33.39 51.83 37.55
N HIS A 3 -34.47 51.10 37.81
CA HIS A 3 -35.61 51.00 38.73
C HIS A 3 -36.30 49.67 38.29
N ARG A 4 -37.05 48.85 39.04
CA ARG A 4 -37.56 48.82 40.41
C ARG A 4 -38.27 47.46 40.60
N ASP A 5 -38.22 46.96 41.84
CA ASP A 5 -39.26 46.25 42.61
C ASP A 5 -39.79 44.87 42.14
N SER A 6 -39.50 43.75 42.82
CA SER A 6 -39.76 43.33 44.22
C SER A 6 -41.14 42.70 44.43
N LEU A 7 -41.16 41.42 44.86
CA LEU A 7 -41.93 40.80 45.97
C LEU A 7 -41.86 39.26 45.81
N ARG A 8 -41.15 38.48 46.67
CA ARG A 8 -41.53 37.98 48.02
C ARG A 8 -42.89 37.23 47.99
N GLN A 9 -43.12 36.08 48.63
CA GLN A 9 -42.41 35.18 49.56
C GLN A 9 -43.40 34.02 49.87
N LEU A 10 -42.88 32.94 50.47
CA LEU A 10 -43.51 32.11 51.54
C LEU A 10 -44.56 31.01 51.20
N LEU A 11 -44.19 29.76 51.49
CA LEU A 11 -44.81 28.79 52.47
C LEU A 11 -44.53 27.33 52.00
N THR A 12 -43.52 26.62 52.52
CA THR A 12 -43.51 25.69 53.69
C THR A 12 -44.68 24.69 53.80
N ARG A 13 -44.43 23.38 53.64
CA ARG A 13 -44.42 22.34 54.72
C ARG A 13 -44.45 20.89 54.21
N ASP A 14 -43.57 20.08 54.80
CA ASP A 14 -43.62 18.62 54.93
C ASP A 14 -44.86 18.11 55.67
N ILE A 15 -45.37 16.90 55.34
CA ILE A 15 -45.91 15.89 56.29
C ILE A 15 -45.74 14.44 55.74
N TYR A 16 -44.80 13.72 56.37
CA TYR A 16 -44.76 12.34 56.94
C TYR A 16 -45.87 11.25 56.73
N VAL A 17 -45.38 9.99 56.61
CA VAL A 17 -45.81 8.70 57.31
C VAL A 17 -46.89 7.82 56.61
N GLN A 18 -46.82 6.48 56.47
CA GLN A 18 -46.35 5.37 57.34
C GLN A 18 -46.18 4.01 56.57
N SER A 19 -45.26 3.15 57.06
CA SER A 19 -45.10 1.70 56.78
C SER A 19 -46.04 0.80 57.64
N PRO A 20 -46.11 -0.55 57.46
CA PRO A 20 -45.21 -1.51 58.17
C PRO A 20 -44.88 -2.83 57.40
N ILE A 21 -43.64 -3.35 57.39
CA ILE A 21 -42.95 -4.35 58.26
C ILE A 21 -43.48 -5.81 58.20
N THR A 22 -42.62 -6.76 57.78
CA THR A 22 -42.16 -7.94 58.57
C THR A 22 -41.06 -8.78 57.88
N THR A 23 -39.80 -8.54 58.29
CA THR A 23 -38.77 -9.52 58.76
C THR A 23 -38.81 -10.99 58.33
N THR A 24 -37.68 -11.50 57.79
CA THR A 24 -36.89 -12.61 58.40
C THR A 24 -35.46 -12.59 57.81
N THR A 25 -34.46 -12.52 58.69
CA THR A 25 -33.02 -12.67 58.39
C THR A 25 -32.64 -14.14 58.47
N LEU A 26 -31.94 -14.71 57.46
CA LEU A 26 -31.01 -15.82 57.68
C LEU A 26 -30.04 -16.01 56.51
N VAL A 27 -28.76 -16.00 56.91
CA VAL A 27 -27.54 -16.30 56.18
C VAL A 27 -27.58 -17.71 55.59
N VAL A 28 -27.38 -17.86 54.27
CA VAL A 28 -26.70 -19.03 53.66
C VAL A 28 -25.99 -18.60 52.36
N PHE A 29 -24.67 -18.48 52.42
CA PHE A 29 -23.78 -18.57 51.27
C PHE A 29 -23.72 -20.03 50.79
N GLY A 30 -23.77 -20.26 49.48
CA GLY A 30 -23.36 -21.53 48.86
C GLY A 30 -24.38 -22.12 47.87
N LEU A 31 -23.87 -22.53 46.71
CA LEU A 31 -24.49 -23.33 45.65
C LEU A 31 -25.17 -22.58 44.48
N ILE A 32 -24.37 -21.84 43.71
CA ILE A 32 -24.47 -21.88 42.24
C ILE A 32 -23.05 -22.08 41.70
N GLY A 33 -22.65 -23.33 41.64
CA GLY A 33 -21.38 -23.79 41.10
C GLY A 33 -21.46 -25.31 41.04
N ILE A 34 -20.97 -25.89 39.94
CA ILE A 34 -20.97 -27.32 39.57
C ILE A 34 -22.13 -27.70 38.62
N VAL A 35 -21.84 -27.61 37.31
CA VAL A 35 -21.94 -28.67 36.28
C VAL A 35 -21.56 -28.05 34.90
N PRO A 36 -20.60 -28.62 34.13
CA PRO A 36 -19.21 -28.72 34.58
C PRO A 36 -18.18 -28.42 33.47
N VAL A 37 -16.94 -28.24 33.89
CA VAL A 37 -15.69 -28.31 33.12
C VAL A 37 -15.63 -29.48 32.11
N ALA A 38 -16.43 -30.54 32.28
CA ALA A 38 -16.58 -31.64 31.33
C ALA A 38 -17.10 -31.22 29.94
N ALA A 39 -17.94 -30.18 29.84
CA ALA A 39 -18.41 -29.65 28.56
C ALA A 39 -17.30 -28.88 27.82
N MET A 40 -16.46 -28.15 28.56
CA MET A 40 -15.27 -27.51 27.99
C MET A 40 -14.25 -28.55 27.53
N VAL A 41 -13.91 -29.55 28.36
CA VAL A 41 -12.98 -30.62 28.01
C VAL A 41 -13.47 -31.46 26.82
N ALA A 42 -14.78 -31.72 26.71
CA ALA A 42 -15.34 -32.41 25.56
C ALA A 42 -15.26 -31.59 24.26
N VAL A 43 -15.46 -30.27 24.34
CA VAL A 43 -15.32 -29.37 23.19
C VAL A 43 -13.86 -29.22 22.77
N THR A 44 -12.92 -29.14 23.72
CA THR A 44 -11.48 -29.09 23.42
C THR A 44 -10.97 -30.43 22.87
N ALA A 45 -11.44 -31.56 23.41
CA ALA A 45 -11.08 -32.89 22.90
C ALA A 45 -11.68 -33.14 21.51
N PHE A 46 -12.88 -32.63 21.22
CA PHE A 46 -13.52 -32.77 19.92
C PHE A 46 -12.84 -31.90 18.85
N THR A 47 -12.46 -30.66 19.17
CA THR A 47 -11.67 -29.83 18.24
C THR A 47 -10.26 -30.41 18.01
N PHE A 48 -9.62 -30.97 19.05
CA PHE A 48 -8.33 -31.66 18.90
C PHE A 48 -8.41 -32.92 18.04
N TYR A 49 -9.47 -33.72 18.19
CA TYR A 49 -9.68 -34.94 17.41
C TYR A 49 -9.89 -34.62 15.92
N VAL A 50 -10.60 -33.53 15.61
CA VAL A 50 -10.79 -33.03 14.24
C VAL A 50 -9.47 -32.51 13.64
N SER A 51 -8.63 -31.84 14.43
CA SER A 51 -7.31 -31.39 13.97
C SER A 51 -6.33 -32.54 13.69
N ILE A 52 -6.34 -33.59 14.52
CA ILE A 52 -5.50 -34.78 14.29
C ILE A 52 -6.00 -35.56 13.08
N ALA A 53 -7.31 -35.71 12.90
CA ALA A 53 -7.88 -36.36 11.72
C ALA A 53 -7.51 -35.60 10.43
N ALA A 54 -7.57 -34.27 10.44
CA ALA A 54 -7.17 -33.43 9.31
C ALA A 54 -5.67 -33.54 8.99
N LEU A 55 -4.81 -33.57 10.01
CA LEU A 55 -3.36 -33.75 9.81
C LEU A 55 -3.01 -35.14 9.27
N VAL A 56 -3.72 -36.19 9.72
CA VAL A 56 -3.57 -37.56 9.20
C VAL A 56 -4.06 -37.65 7.76
N GLU A 57 -5.17 -37.01 7.40
CA GLU A 57 -5.66 -36.96 6.01
C GLU A 57 -4.71 -36.19 5.09
N ILE A 58 -4.15 -35.06 5.55
CA ILE A 58 -3.14 -34.30 4.81
C ILE A 58 -1.86 -35.13 4.63
N ALA A 59 -1.41 -35.85 5.66
CA ALA A 59 -0.24 -36.72 5.58
C ALA A 59 -0.45 -37.92 4.65
N LEU A 60 -1.65 -38.51 4.64
CA LEU A 60 -2.03 -39.58 3.70
C LEU A 60 -2.13 -39.06 2.27
N PHE A 61 -2.65 -37.85 2.07
CA PHE A 61 -2.76 -37.20 0.76
C PHE A 61 -1.39 -36.80 0.21
N LEU A 62 -0.50 -36.24 1.04
CA LEU A 62 0.89 -35.96 0.68
C LEU A 62 1.69 -37.24 0.42
N SER A 63 1.47 -38.30 1.20
CA SER A 63 2.09 -39.62 0.96
C SER A 63 1.61 -40.22 -0.36
N PHE A 64 0.34 -40.03 -0.71
CA PHE A 64 -0.20 -40.43 -2.01
C PHE A 64 0.44 -39.62 -3.15
N ILE A 65 0.51 -38.29 -3.05
CA ILE A 65 1.17 -37.43 -4.05
C ILE A 65 2.65 -37.79 -4.22
N LEU A 66 3.39 -37.99 -3.12
CA LEU A 66 4.81 -38.35 -3.14
C LEU A 66 5.06 -39.76 -3.70
N SER A 67 4.12 -40.69 -3.47
CA SER A 67 4.16 -42.04 -4.06
C SER A 67 3.87 -42.06 -5.57
N VAL A 68 3.04 -41.12 -6.04
CA VAL A 68 2.76 -40.90 -7.48
C VAL A 68 3.91 -40.15 -8.15
N ALA A 69 4.67 -39.34 -7.40
CA ALA A 69 5.81 -38.54 -7.89
C ALA A 69 7.19 -39.24 -7.84
N CYS A 70 7.27 -40.54 -7.50
CA CYS A 70 8.53 -41.32 -7.44
C CYS A 70 9.66 -40.71 -6.56
N VAL A 71 9.31 -40.11 -5.42
CA VAL A 71 10.30 -39.58 -4.47
C VAL A 71 10.78 -40.71 -3.53
N SER A 72 12.06 -40.70 -3.16
CA SER A 72 12.70 -41.78 -2.38
C SER A 72 11.98 -42.10 -1.06
N SER A 73 12.02 -43.36 -0.63
CA SER A 73 11.41 -43.83 0.63
C SER A 73 11.93 -43.11 1.89
N VAL A 74 13.13 -42.51 1.80
CA VAL A 74 13.73 -41.69 2.86
C VAL A 74 12.99 -40.37 3.02
N THR A 75 12.52 -39.76 1.93
CA THR A 75 11.79 -38.48 1.97
C THR A 75 10.39 -38.64 2.57
N VAL A 76 9.71 -39.74 2.27
CA VAL A 76 8.41 -40.09 2.88
C VAL A 76 8.56 -40.34 4.38
N ALA A 77 9.65 -40.99 4.79
CA ALA A 77 9.94 -41.21 6.21
C ALA A 77 10.25 -39.90 6.95
N LEU A 78 10.95 -38.94 6.33
CA LEU A 78 11.24 -37.64 6.92
C LEU A 78 9.99 -36.77 7.11
N VAL A 79 9.02 -36.85 6.19
CA VAL A 79 7.71 -36.20 6.36
C VAL A 79 6.96 -36.79 7.55
N TRP A 80 7.00 -38.12 7.71
CA TRP A 80 6.40 -38.76 8.88
C TRP A 80 7.08 -38.40 10.19
N VAL A 81 8.41 -38.29 10.22
CA VAL A 81 9.15 -37.83 11.40
C VAL A 81 8.80 -36.39 11.75
N ALA A 82 8.73 -35.49 10.76
CA ALA A 82 8.36 -34.09 10.99
C ALA A 82 6.92 -33.93 11.51
N VAL A 83 5.98 -34.74 11.01
CA VAL A 83 4.59 -34.77 11.52
C VAL A 83 4.54 -35.30 12.95
N VAL A 84 5.27 -36.38 13.25
CA VAL A 84 5.33 -36.95 14.60
C VAL A 84 5.99 -35.99 15.59
N ASP A 85 7.06 -35.30 15.20
CA ASP A 85 7.74 -34.30 16.04
C ASP A 85 6.85 -33.08 16.30
N SER A 86 6.08 -32.63 15.30
CA SER A 86 5.12 -31.52 15.47
C SER A 86 3.95 -31.91 16.40
N VAL A 87 3.51 -33.16 16.33
CA VAL A 87 2.53 -33.72 17.27
C VAL A 87 3.14 -33.84 18.67
N LEU A 88 4.37 -34.32 18.82
CA LEU A 88 5.01 -34.43 20.13
C LEU A 88 5.29 -33.06 20.79
N LEU A 89 5.65 -32.04 20.00
CA LEU A 89 5.84 -30.66 20.47
C LEU A 89 4.53 -30.04 20.97
N SER A 90 3.44 -30.20 20.21
CA SER A 90 2.12 -29.71 20.63
C SER A 90 1.58 -30.41 21.88
N TRP A 91 1.99 -31.66 22.15
CA TRP A 91 1.70 -32.37 23.40
C TRP A 91 2.57 -31.89 24.57
N GLY A 92 3.81 -31.44 24.31
CA GLY A 92 4.70 -30.84 25.30
C GLY A 92 4.16 -29.51 25.84
N ASP A 93 3.70 -28.63 24.94
CA ASP A 93 3.14 -27.32 25.31
C ASP A 93 1.83 -27.46 26.12
N LEU A 94 1.01 -28.48 25.81
CA LEU A 94 -0.23 -28.79 26.54
C LEU A 94 0.02 -29.36 27.94
N ALA A 95 1.04 -30.21 28.10
CA ALA A 95 1.44 -30.72 29.41
C ALA A 95 2.00 -29.60 30.30
N GLN A 96 2.69 -28.64 29.71
CA GLN A 96 3.25 -27.47 30.40
C GLN A 96 2.14 -26.47 30.80
N ALA A 97 1.11 -26.31 29.97
CA ALA A 97 -0.09 -25.54 30.30
C ALA A 97 -0.95 -26.21 31.40
N ALA A 98 -1.05 -27.55 31.41
CA ALA A 98 -1.78 -28.29 32.44
C ALA A 98 -1.07 -28.32 33.81
N ALA A 99 0.28 -28.26 33.84
CA ALA A 99 1.07 -28.18 35.07
C ALA A 99 0.98 -26.81 35.76
N LEU A 100 0.51 -25.76 35.07
CA LEU A 100 0.36 -24.40 35.59
C LEU A 100 -1.04 -24.13 36.17
N SER A 101 -2.00 -25.05 36.03
CA SER A 101 -3.32 -24.93 36.67
C SER A 101 -3.32 -25.60 38.03
N THR A 102 -3.38 -24.80 39.10
CA THR A 102 -3.54 -25.27 40.48
C THR A 102 -4.96 -25.79 40.70
N ASP A 103 -5.24 -27.05 40.38
CA ASP A 103 -6.31 -27.90 40.97
C ASP A 103 -6.50 -29.23 40.19
N ALA A 104 -5.47 -30.07 40.12
CA ALA A 104 -5.59 -31.44 39.64
C ALA A 104 -5.34 -32.43 40.80
N PRO A 105 -6.25 -33.40 41.06
CA PRO A 105 -6.04 -34.40 42.11
C PRO A 105 -4.84 -35.31 41.78
N GLU A 106 -4.06 -35.66 42.82
CA GLU A 106 -2.76 -36.35 42.76
C GLU A 106 -2.72 -37.67 41.96
N THR A 107 -3.87 -38.25 41.60
CA THR A 107 -3.96 -39.49 40.82
C THR A 107 -3.80 -39.30 39.30
N VAL A 108 -3.96 -38.08 38.77
CA VAL A 108 -3.83 -37.81 37.32
C VAL A 108 -2.38 -37.49 36.94
N ALA A 109 -1.64 -36.81 37.83
CA ALA A 109 -0.23 -36.48 37.62
C ALA A 109 0.68 -37.73 37.61
N GLU A 110 0.40 -38.72 38.48
CA GLU A 110 1.15 -40.00 38.48
C GLU A 110 0.90 -40.84 37.23
N GLN A 111 -0.32 -40.80 36.65
CA GLN A 111 -0.63 -41.54 35.42
C GLN A 111 -0.02 -40.89 34.17
N LEU A 112 0.06 -39.55 34.13
CA LEU A 112 0.71 -38.80 33.06
C LEU A 112 2.24 -38.94 33.09
N LEU A 113 2.84 -39.00 34.28
CA LEU A 113 4.28 -39.22 34.44
C LEU A 113 4.69 -40.64 34.01
N LEU A 114 3.86 -41.66 34.28
CA LEU A 114 4.08 -43.03 33.80
C LEU A 114 3.94 -43.15 32.27
N PHE A 115 3.04 -42.36 31.67
CA PHE A 115 2.78 -42.33 30.23
C PHE A 115 3.95 -41.69 29.45
N LEU A 116 4.47 -40.56 29.97
CA LEU A 116 5.62 -39.85 29.38
C LEU A 116 6.93 -40.64 29.47
N LEU A 117 7.10 -41.50 30.47
CA LEU A 117 8.35 -42.23 30.69
C LEU A 117 8.46 -43.58 29.96
N THR A 118 7.37 -44.15 29.41
CA THR A 118 7.41 -45.54 28.91
C THR A 118 6.94 -45.80 27.48
N GLY A 119 6.20 -44.88 26.84
CA GLY A 119 6.02 -44.84 25.38
C GLY A 119 5.62 -46.15 24.66
N ARG A 120 4.94 -47.11 25.31
CA ARG A 120 4.35 -48.31 24.67
C ARG A 120 3.11 -48.83 25.39
N ILE A 121 2.09 -49.14 24.60
CA ILE A 121 0.89 -49.91 24.98
C ILE A 121 1.32 -51.36 25.28
N TYR A 122 1.07 -51.85 26.50
CA TYR A 122 1.11 -53.29 26.79
C TYR A 122 -0.31 -53.86 26.81
N PHE A 123 -0.62 -54.72 25.84
CA PHE A 123 -1.56 -55.82 26.06
C PHE A 123 -0.82 -56.91 26.84
N ILE A 124 -1.41 -57.34 27.96
CA ILE A 124 -0.92 -58.45 28.77
C ILE A 124 -1.05 -59.74 27.96
N LEU A 125 0.05 -60.29 27.46
CA LEU A 125 0.28 -61.72 27.24
C LEU A 125 1.76 -62.06 27.46
N ASP A 126 1.98 -63.27 27.95
CA ASP A 126 3.06 -63.77 28.81
C ASP A 126 4.46 -64.01 28.16
N SER A 127 5.51 -63.96 28.99
CA SER A 127 6.86 -64.57 28.90
C SER A 127 8.01 -63.96 28.03
N PRO A 128 9.30 -64.05 28.46
CA PRO A 128 10.35 -63.05 28.19
C PRO A 128 11.52 -63.51 27.28
N SER A 129 12.27 -62.55 26.71
CA SER A 129 13.76 -62.55 26.78
C SER A 129 14.47 -61.43 25.99
N THR A 130 15.42 -60.82 26.71
CA THR A 130 16.74 -60.28 26.32
C THR A 130 16.89 -58.98 25.51
N ARG A 131 17.40 -57.98 26.24
CA ARG A 131 18.13 -56.77 25.78
C ARG A 131 19.42 -57.12 25.03
N ARG A 132 19.82 -56.27 24.07
CA ARG A 132 21.14 -55.58 24.08
C ARG A 132 21.20 -54.46 23.03
N SER A 133 21.70 -53.31 23.50
CA SER A 133 22.07 -52.09 22.76
C SER A 133 23.44 -52.26 22.09
N TYR A 134 23.64 -51.63 20.93
CA TYR A 134 24.91 -50.95 20.58
C TYR A 134 24.66 -49.87 19.50
N THR A 135 24.95 -48.63 19.86
CA THR A 135 25.16 -47.49 18.96
C THR A 135 26.55 -47.58 18.32
N LYS A 136 26.65 -47.23 17.03
CA LYS A 136 27.92 -46.84 16.39
C LYS A 136 27.67 -45.81 15.29
N HIS A 137 28.34 -44.66 15.43
CA HIS A 137 28.48 -43.61 14.42
C HIS A 137 29.23 -44.10 13.18
N PHE A 138 28.87 -43.58 12.00
CA PHE A 138 29.80 -43.38 10.89
C PHE A 138 29.42 -42.14 10.07
N GLN A 139 30.36 -41.18 9.99
CA GLN A 139 30.40 -40.10 8.99
C GLN A 139 30.95 -40.66 7.67
N GLY A 140 30.47 -40.16 6.54
CA GLY A 140 31.08 -40.39 5.23
C GLY A 140 30.41 -39.58 4.11
N ARG A 141 31.16 -38.64 3.52
CA ARG A 141 30.87 -37.83 2.32
C ARG A 141 30.52 -38.70 1.11
N LEU A 142 29.67 -38.20 0.22
CA LEU A 142 29.66 -38.56 -1.20
C LEU A 142 29.43 -37.34 -2.09
N THR A 143 30.18 -37.34 -3.18
CA THR A 143 30.34 -36.38 -4.28
C THR A 143 29.31 -36.59 -5.40
N ASP A 144 29.13 -35.56 -6.23
CA ASP A 144 28.34 -35.53 -7.48
C ASP A 144 28.80 -36.54 -8.55
N GLU A 145 27.84 -37.11 -9.31
CA GLU A 145 27.70 -36.99 -10.80
C GLU A 145 26.77 -38.08 -11.42
N ALA A 146 26.03 -37.64 -12.46
CA ALA A 146 25.57 -38.36 -13.68
C ALA A 146 24.24 -39.17 -13.73
N ASP A 147 23.32 -38.62 -14.55
CA ASP A 147 22.60 -39.20 -15.71
C ASP A 147 21.67 -40.44 -15.65
N SER A 148 20.39 -40.16 -15.99
CA SER A 148 19.51 -40.80 -17.00
C SER A 148 19.01 -42.26 -16.85
N GLY A 149 17.71 -42.48 -17.18
CA GLY A 149 17.23 -43.72 -17.82
C GLY A 149 16.11 -44.49 -17.11
N CYS A 150 14.93 -44.52 -17.73
CA CYS A 150 13.74 -45.32 -17.39
C CYS A 150 14.00 -46.82 -17.21
N CYS A 151 13.29 -47.48 -16.28
CA CYS A 151 13.09 -48.94 -16.29
C CYS A 151 11.67 -49.35 -15.87
N SER A 152 11.13 -50.25 -16.68
CA SER A 152 9.84 -50.93 -16.60
C SER A 152 9.70 -51.87 -15.39
N TYR A 153 8.46 -52.08 -14.94
CA TYR A 153 8.06 -52.99 -13.86
C TYR A 153 8.39 -54.48 -14.13
N PRO A 154 8.68 -55.25 -13.07
CA PRO A 154 8.17 -56.61 -12.93
C PRO A 154 7.13 -56.73 -11.79
N LEU A 155 6.20 -57.66 -11.98
CA LEU A 155 5.09 -58.05 -11.09
C LEU A 155 5.56 -58.46 -9.66
N PRO A 156 4.70 -58.31 -8.62
CA PRO A 156 5.06 -58.55 -7.22
C PRO A 156 5.05 -60.04 -6.84
N PRO A 157 5.78 -60.44 -5.78
CA PRO A 157 5.91 -61.84 -5.37
C PRO A 157 4.68 -62.36 -4.62
N CYS A 158 4.25 -63.58 -4.96
CA CYS A 158 3.36 -64.40 -4.15
C CYS A 158 4.10 -64.92 -2.90
N ILE A 159 3.51 -64.78 -1.71
CA ILE A 159 4.04 -65.33 -0.46
C ILE A 159 3.70 -66.83 -0.37
N PRO A 160 4.67 -67.76 -0.26
CA PRO A 160 4.38 -69.17 -0.02
C PRO A 160 4.22 -69.45 1.48
N LEU A 161 3.03 -69.91 1.89
CA LEU A 161 2.80 -70.48 3.21
C LEU A 161 3.21 -71.96 3.20
N LEU A 162 4.33 -72.27 3.87
CA LEU A 162 4.80 -73.64 4.14
C LEU A 162 3.91 -74.31 5.19
N ILE A 163 2.98 -75.17 4.76
CA ILE A 163 2.26 -76.08 5.67
C ILE A 163 2.82 -77.50 5.50
N ARG A 164 3.55 -77.96 6.52
CA ARG A 164 4.11 -79.32 6.60
C ARG A 164 3.03 -80.29 7.09
N ARG A 165 2.43 -81.08 6.20
CA ARG A 165 1.60 -82.25 6.59
C ARG A 165 2.31 -83.57 6.23
N LYS A 166 2.66 -84.34 7.26
CA LYS A 166 3.10 -85.74 7.16
C LYS A 166 1.95 -86.59 6.60
N ARG A 167 2.20 -87.37 5.55
CA ARG A 167 1.43 -88.59 5.28
C ARG A 167 2.37 -89.77 5.04
N ARG A 168 2.15 -90.83 5.81
CA ARG A 168 2.77 -92.16 5.70
C ARG A 168 2.46 -92.75 4.32
N SER A 169 3.46 -93.33 3.66
CA SER A 169 3.28 -94.29 2.57
C SER A 169 3.73 -95.67 3.04
N ARG A 170 2.86 -96.67 2.82
CA ARG A 170 3.21 -98.10 2.84
C ARG A 170 3.80 -98.45 1.46
N HIS A 171 4.95 -99.11 1.49
CA HIS A 171 5.60 -99.88 0.42
C HIS A 171 5.96 -99.18 -0.91
N GLY A 172 7.25 -99.27 -1.26
CA GLY A 172 7.74 -99.30 -2.65
C GLY A 172 8.34 -97.98 -3.16
N LYS A 173 9.58 -98.05 -3.66
CA LYS A 173 10.48 -96.97 -4.11
C LYS A 173 10.12 -96.37 -5.49
N PRO A 174 10.76 -95.25 -5.92
CA PRO A 174 10.10 -94.13 -6.61
C PRO A 174 10.51 -93.94 -8.07
N SER A 175 9.72 -93.16 -8.83
CA SER A 175 10.21 -92.35 -9.95
C SER A 175 9.33 -91.10 -10.14
N GLY A 176 10.00 -89.99 -10.49
CA GLY A 176 9.54 -88.60 -10.42
C GLY A 176 8.22 -88.22 -11.10
N GLY A 177 7.56 -87.24 -10.49
CA GLY A 177 6.45 -86.48 -11.05
C GLY A 177 5.48 -86.01 -9.96
N THR A 178 5.50 -84.72 -9.62
CA THR A 178 4.38 -84.10 -8.87
C THR A 178 3.98 -82.79 -9.55
N LEU A 179 2.75 -82.82 -10.05
CA LEU A 179 1.90 -81.73 -10.50
C LEU A 179 1.72 -80.68 -9.39
N PHE A 180 1.69 -79.39 -9.74
CA PHE A 180 1.19 -78.32 -8.88
C PHE A 180 -0.17 -77.85 -9.42
N ASP A 181 -1.24 -78.05 -8.65
CA ASP A 181 -2.53 -77.42 -8.89
C ASP A 181 -2.56 -76.05 -8.18
N HIS A 182 -2.82 -75.00 -8.95
CA HIS A 182 -3.06 -73.65 -8.45
C HIS A 182 -4.55 -73.45 -8.13
N VAL A 183 -4.88 -73.18 -6.86
CA VAL A 183 -6.23 -72.75 -6.46
C VAL A 183 -6.23 -71.24 -6.22
N CYS A 184 -6.95 -70.49 -7.07
CA CYS A 184 -7.23 -69.07 -6.88
C CYS A 184 -8.60 -68.88 -6.21
N LEU A 185 -8.68 -68.11 -5.13
CA LEU A 185 -9.94 -67.66 -4.52
C LEU A 185 -10.45 -66.38 -5.20
N PRO A 186 -11.78 -66.19 -5.35
CA PRO A 186 -12.36 -65.04 -6.06
C PRO A 186 -12.31 -63.75 -5.24
N ARG A 187 -12.04 -62.61 -5.91
CA ARG A 187 -12.14 -61.25 -5.33
C ARG A 187 -13.61 -60.81 -5.15
N PRO A 188 -13.95 -60.05 -4.10
CA PRO A 188 -15.21 -59.30 -4.05
C PRO A 188 -15.20 -58.14 -5.06
N ARG A 189 -16.35 -57.86 -5.68
CA ARG A 189 -16.53 -56.74 -6.63
C ARG A 189 -16.62 -55.40 -5.86
N PRO A 190 -16.02 -54.31 -6.36
CA PRO A 190 -16.23 -52.97 -5.80
C PRO A 190 -17.63 -52.42 -6.19
N PRO A 191 -18.21 -51.50 -5.41
CA PRO A 191 -19.47 -50.84 -5.75
C PRO A 191 -19.31 -49.96 -7.01
N SER A 192 -20.39 -49.75 -7.76
CA SER A 192 -20.39 -49.00 -9.02
C SER A 192 -20.10 -47.52 -8.80
N LEU A 193 -19.35 -46.91 -9.73
CA LEU A 193 -18.96 -45.48 -9.75
C LEU A 193 -20.12 -44.51 -9.48
N VAL A 194 -21.34 -44.87 -9.88
CA VAL A 194 -22.56 -44.06 -9.71
C VAL A 194 -22.91 -43.84 -8.22
N ALA A 195 -22.63 -44.79 -7.34
CA ALA A 195 -22.89 -44.63 -5.90
C ALA A 195 -21.88 -43.67 -5.23
N MET A 196 -20.66 -43.59 -5.76
CA MET A 196 -19.61 -42.69 -5.28
C MET A 196 -19.86 -41.25 -5.72
N GLU A 197 -20.30 -41.02 -6.96
CA GLU A 197 -20.62 -39.67 -7.46
C GLU A 197 -21.82 -39.03 -6.73
N VAL A 198 -22.86 -39.81 -6.42
CA VAL A 198 -24.03 -39.30 -5.68
C VAL A 198 -23.69 -38.98 -4.23
N ALA A 199 -22.82 -39.78 -3.59
CA ALA A 199 -22.36 -39.51 -2.23
C ALA A 199 -21.48 -38.25 -2.16
N VAL A 200 -20.59 -38.04 -3.13
CA VAL A 200 -19.74 -36.84 -3.24
C VAL A 200 -20.58 -35.60 -3.55
N ALA A 201 -21.61 -35.71 -4.40
CA ALA A 201 -22.53 -34.61 -4.72
C ALA A 201 -23.45 -34.22 -3.54
N LEU A 202 -23.87 -35.18 -2.71
CA LEU A 202 -24.66 -34.92 -1.52
C LEU A 202 -23.83 -34.37 -0.36
N LEU A 203 -22.59 -34.85 -0.18
CA LEU A 203 -21.66 -34.33 0.82
C LEU A 203 -21.20 -32.90 0.46
N SER A 204 -20.91 -32.61 -0.81
CA SER A 204 -20.57 -31.26 -1.25
C SER A 204 -21.72 -30.25 -1.07
N ARG A 205 -22.98 -30.68 -1.22
CA ARG A 205 -24.16 -29.83 -0.95
C ARG A 205 -24.47 -29.63 0.53
N LEU A 206 -24.14 -30.61 1.38
CA LEU A 206 -24.29 -30.50 2.85
C LEU A 206 -23.17 -29.65 3.49
N PHE A 207 -21.97 -29.62 2.90
CA PHE A 207 -20.86 -28.76 3.35
C PHE A 207 -20.90 -27.34 2.76
N ALA A 208 -21.51 -27.12 1.59
CA ALA A 208 -21.63 -25.80 0.98
C ALA A 208 -22.49 -24.80 1.80
N GLY A 209 -23.34 -25.29 2.70
CA GLY A 209 -24.16 -24.44 3.59
C GLY A 209 -23.45 -23.96 4.87
N TRP A 210 -22.28 -24.50 5.20
CA TRP A 210 -21.58 -24.23 6.47
C TRP A 210 -20.16 -23.67 6.30
N LEU A 211 -19.71 -23.50 5.06
CA LEU A 211 -18.47 -22.79 4.72
C LEU A 211 -18.79 -21.43 4.12
N GLN A 212 -19.43 -20.56 4.90
CA GLN A 212 -19.10 -19.13 4.79
C GLN A 212 -17.66 -19.00 5.31
N PRO A 213 -16.74 -18.30 4.63
CA PRO A 213 -15.39 -18.11 5.16
C PRO A 213 -15.51 -17.42 6.50
N VAL A 214 -15.12 -18.11 7.58
CA VAL A 214 -15.25 -17.62 8.96
C VAL A 214 -14.52 -16.28 9.15
N GLY A 215 -13.53 -15.96 8.29
CA GLY A 215 -12.85 -14.65 8.26
C GLY A 215 -13.73 -13.47 7.82
N ASN A 216 -14.56 -13.61 6.77
CA ASN A 216 -15.33 -12.47 6.23
C ASN A 216 -16.49 -12.07 7.16
N ALA A 217 -17.10 -13.02 7.86
CA ALA A 217 -18.14 -12.73 8.84
C ALA A 217 -17.59 -11.91 10.02
N THR A 218 -16.34 -12.17 10.42
CA THR A 218 -15.65 -11.41 11.48
C THR A 218 -15.27 -10.02 11.01
N LEU A 219 -14.71 -9.84 9.81
CA LEU A 219 -14.37 -8.52 9.27
C LEU A 219 -15.60 -7.65 9.02
N GLN A 220 -16.69 -8.22 8.51
CA GLN A 220 -17.96 -7.51 8.40
C GLN A 220 -18.48 -7.04 9.77
N ALA A 221 -18.41 -7.90 10.79
CA ALA A 221 -18.82 -7.53 12.15
C ALA A 221 -17.92 -6.44 12.73
N ASN A 222 -16.60 -6.54 12.57
CA ASN A 222 -15.64 -5.52 13.00
C ASN A 222 -15.92 -4.19 12.32
N CYS A 223 -16.17 -4.19 11.01
CA CYS A 223 -16.53 -2.99 10.26
C CYS A 223 -17.74 -2.30 10.89
N LEU A 224 -18.85 -3.01 11.03
CA LEU A 224 -20.08 -2.43 11.57
C LEU A 224 -19.92 -1.99 13.05
N ALA A 225 -19.04 -2.64 13.81
CA ALA A 225 -18.73 -2.26 15.19
C ALA A 225 -17.95 -0.95 15.30
N LEU A 226 -17.19 -0.52 14.28
CA LEU A 226 -16.46 0.76 14.30
C LEU A 226 -17.40 1.94 14.57
N LYS A 227 -18.64 1.89 14.08
CA LYS A 227 -19.62 2.96 14.26
C LYS A 227 -19.95 3.25 15.73
N THR A 228 -19.89 2.23 16.59
CA THR A 228 -20.23 2.36 18.02
C THR A 228 -19.04 2.25 18.94
N ASN A 229 -17.99 1.55 18.53
CA ASN A 229 -16.89 1.16 19.39
C ASN A 229 -15.61 1.95 19.14
N PHE A 230 -15.48 2.61 17.98
CA PHE A 230 -14.33 3.47 17.72
C PHE A 230 -14.58 4.87 18.29
N THR A 231 -13.68 5.30 19.16
CA THR A 231 -13.67 6.67 19.69
C THR A 231 -12.26 7.21 19.61
N PHE A 232 -12.11 8.40 19.04
CA PHE A 232 -10.86 9.14 19.01
C PHE A 232 -11.14 10.61 19.34
N GLU A 233 -10.17 11.30 19.94
CA GLU A 233 -10.36 12.68 20.37
C GLU A 233 -10.81 13.58 19.20
N ASN A 234 -11.80 14.44 19.46
CA ASN A 234 -12.34 15.41 18.51
C ASN A 234 -12.85 14.80 17.17
N THR A 235 -13.09 13.48 17.14
CA THR A 235 -13.44 12.75 15.92
C THR A 235 -14.83 12.13 16.02
N ALA A 236 -15.66 12.37 15.00
CA ALA A 236 -16.98 11.81 14.84
C ALA A 236 -17.02 10.87 13.63
N ILE A 237 -17.42 9.61 13.83
CA ILE A 237 -17.73 8.70 12.74
C ILE A 237 -19.03 9.14 12.08
N LEU A 238 -18.97 9.49 10.79
CA LEU A 238 -20.10 9.94 9.99
C LEU A 238 -20.89 8.74 9.46
N ASP A 239 -20.19 7.78 8.86
CA ASP A 239 -20.79 6.52 8.40
C ASP A 239 -19.77 5.38 8.36
N VAL A 240 -20.29 4.16 8.46
CA VAL A 240 -19.52 2.94 8.26
C VAL A 240 -20.32 1.95 7.44
N ALA A 241 -19.72 1.45 6.37
CA ALA A 241 -20.36 0.51 5.47
C ALA A 241 -19.39 -0.61 5.11
N TYR A 242 -19.81 -1.85 5.36
CA TYR A 242 -19.14 -3.01 4.78
C TYR A 242 -19.64 -3.22 3.34
N LEU A 243 -18.70 -3.33 2.41
CA LEU A 243 -18.94 -3.48 0.98
C LEU A 243 -18.44 -4.86 0.56
N SER A 244 -19.36 -5.78 0.28
CA SER A 244 -19.02 -7.19 -0.01
C SER A 244 -18.44 -7.45 -1.40
N GLY A 245 -18.28 -6.40 -2.23
CA GLY A 245 -17.79 -6.52 -3.59
C GLY A 245 -17.95 -5.22 -4.40
N PRO A 246 -17.73 -5.33 -5.74
CA PRO A 246 -17.75 -4.18 -6.64
C PRO A 246 -19.05 -3.39 -6.57
N SER A 247 -18.95 -2.09 -6.35
CA SER A 247 -20.12 -1.22 -6.27
C SER A 247 -19.78 0.24 -6.62
N LYS A 248 -20.83 1.06 -6.67
CA LYS A 248 -20.72 2.50 -6.90
C LYS A 248 -21.16 3.25 -5.66
N LEU A 249 -20.28 4.07 -5.11
CA LEU A 249 -20.44 4.76 -3.83
C LEU A 249 -20.74 6.24 -4.06
N ALA A 250 -21.51 6.85 -3.16
CA ALA A 250 -21.64 8.30 -3.11
C ALA A 250 -20.41 8.86 -2.38
N PRO A 251 -19.65 9.77 -3.00
CA PRO A 251 -18.51 10.41 -2.35
C PRO A 251 -18.97 11.36 -1.23
N LEU A 252 -18.14 11.50 -0.20
CA LEU A 252 -18.17 12.59 0.79
C LEU A 252 -17.65 13.90 0.18
N GLY A 253 -18.20 15.03 0.64
CA GLY A 253 -17.84 16.37 0.19
C GLY A 253 -18.52 16.80 -1.12
N ILE A 254 -18.13 17.98 -1.63
CA ILE A 254 -18.77 18.59 -2.81
C ILE A 254 -18.00 18.40 -4.13
N CYS A 255 -16.78 17.86 -4.09
CA CYS A 255 -15.89 17.85 -5.24
C CYS A 255 -16.29 16.84 -6.32
N GLU A 256 -16.81 15.69 -5.90
CA GLU A 256 -17.24 14.64 -6.82
C GLU A 256 -18.76 14.55 -6.81
N THR A 257 -19.37 14.84 -7.95
CA THR A 257 -20.85 14.81 -8.11
C THR A 257 -21.34 13.46 -8.63
N GLY A 258 -20.43 12.64 -9.18
CA GLY A 258 -20.71 11.30 -9.68
C GLY A 258 -20.47 10.23 -8.61
N LYS A 259 -21.01 9.03 -8.85
CA LYS A 259 -20.66 7.88 -8.01
C LYS A 259 -19.26 7.37 -8.35
N VAL A 260 -18.47 7.12 -7.32
CA VAL A 260 -17.11 6.58 -7.42
C VAL A 260 -17.15 5.04 -7.38
N ARG A 261 -16.17 4.38 -7.99
CA ARG A 261 -16.13 2.92 -8.05
C ARG A 261 -15.27 2.36 -6.93
N HIS A 262 -15.67 1.19 -6.46
CA HIS A 262 -14.88 0.31 -5.63
C HIS A 262 -14.92 -1.11 -6.23
N SER A 263 -13.83 -1.87 -6.15
CA SER A 263 -13.69 -3.16 -6.85
C SER A 263 -13.49 -4.41 -5.99
N VAL A 264 -13.09 -4.32 -4.72
CA VAL A 264 -12.84 -5.51 -3.87
C VAL A 264 -13.91 -5.66 -2.78
N PRO A 265 -13.77 -6.57 -1.81
CA PRO A 265 -14.49 -6.44 -0.54
C PRO A 265 -13.72 -5.55 0.46
N MET A 266 -14.41 -4.65 1.16
CA MET A 266 -13.76 -3.74 2.12
C MET A 266 -14.72 -3.16 3.15
N CYS A 267 -14.17 -2.64 4.25
CA CYS A 267 -14.85 -1.68 5.12
C CYS A 267 -14.56 -0.24 4.69
N ARG A 268 -15.62 0.54 4.51
CA ARG A 268 -15.57 1.98 4.24
C ARG A 268 -15.93 2.75 5.51
N VAL A 269 -15.03 3.62 5.95
CA VAL A 269 -15.22 4.46 7.16
C VAL A 269 -15.14 5.92 6.76
N GLN A 270 -16.17 6.70 7.08
CA GLN A 270 -16.21 8.14 6.89
C GLN A 270 -16.19 8.83 8.24
N PHE A 271 -15.34 9.83 8.43
CA PHE A 271 -15.22 10.53 9.69
C PHE A 271 -14.90 12.02 9.51
N HIS A 272 -15.30 12.79 10.51
CA HIS A 272 -14.97 14.20 10.65
C HIS A 272 -14.12 14.39 11.89
N THR A 273 -13.05 15.18 11.79
CA THR A 273 -12.21 15.53 12.94
C THR A 273 -12.07 17.04 13.04
N ASN A 274 -12.50 17.61 14.17
CA ASN A 274 -12.21 19.00 14.49
C ASN A 274 -10.71 19.12 14.79
N THR A 275 -9.99 19.89 13.98
CA THR A 275 -8.55 20.14 14.14
C THR A 275 -8.27 21.41 14.94
N SER A 276 -9.27 22.28 15.06
CA SER A 276 -9.30 23.43 15.96
C SER A 276 -10.75 23.76 16.35
N ALA A 277 -10.96 24.89 17.02
CA ALA A 277 -12.31 25.42 17.25
C ALA A 277 -12.96 26.02 15.99
N GLU A 278 -12.17 26.31 14.95
CA GLU A 278 -12.59 27.05 13.75
C GLU A 278 -12.39 26.22 12.46
N SER A 279 -11.82 25.02 12.55
CA SER A 279 -11.49 24.18 11.40
C SER A 279 -11.64 22.68 11.73
N GLY A 280 -11.77 21.88 10.68
CA GLY A 280 -11.86 20.43 10.76
C GLY A 280 -11.68 19.80 9.39
N ILE A 281 -11.44 18.49 9.39
CA ILE A 281 -11.22 17.69 8.20
C ILE A 281 -12.33 16.65 8.05
N ASP A 282 -12.76 16.44 6.81
CA ASP A 282 -13.54 15.28 6.42
C ASP A 282 -12.61 14.28 5.75
N ALA A 283 -12.70 13.01 6.16
CA ALA A 283 -11.84 11.96 5.68
C ALA A 283 -12.59 10.65 5.45
N GLU A 284 -12.03 9.86 4.54
CA GLU A 284 -12.54 8.54 4.23
C GLU A 284 -11.40 7.53 4.20
N MET A 285 -11.61 6.41 4.88
CA MET A 285 -10.67 5.29 4.95
C MET A 285 -11.28 4.03 4.35
N TRP A 286 -10.52 3.38 3.48
CA TRP A 286 -10.86 2.12 2.80
C TRP A 286 -9.96 1.00 3.35
N LEU A 287 -10.60 -0.01 3.94
CA LEU A 287 -9.96 -1.12 4.65
C LEU A 287 -10.29 -2.43 3.91
N PRO A 288 -9.47 -2.88 2.95
CA PRO A 288 -9.77 -4.07 2.14
C PRO A 288 -9.71 -5.36 2.98
N ASP A 289 -10.61 -6.32 2.71
CA ASP A 289 -10.58 -7.61 3.40
C ASP A 289 -9.26 -8.36 3.14
N GLU A 290 -8.79 -8.29 1.89
CA GLU A 290 -7.46 -8.72 1.50
C GLU A 290 -6.48 -7.59 1.77
N TRP A 291 -5.99 -7.51 3.00
CA TRP A 291 -5.03 -6.52 3.45
C TRP A 291 -3.60 -7.08 3.49
N ASN A 292 -2.65 -6.33 2.95
CA ASN A 292 -1.24 -6.71 2.89
C ASN A 292 -0.43 -6.34 4.15
N GLY A 293 -1.08 -5.86 5.22
CA GLY A 293 -0.42 -5.41 6.45
C GLY A 293 0.13 -3.98 6.40
N ARG A 294 -0.12 -3.21 5.32
CA ARG A 294 0.43 -1.86 5.12
C ARG A 294 -0.64 -0.77 5.16
N PHE A 295 -0.24 0.39 5.67
CA PHE A 295 -1.06 1.60 5.69
C PHE A 295 -0.63 2.58 4.60
N MET A 296 -1.59 3.31 4.00
CA MET A 296 -1.30 4.39 3.06
C MET A 296 -2.10 5.67 3.36
N GLY A 297 -1.39 6.78 3.59
CA GLY A 297 -1.96 8.13 3.56
C GLY A 297 -1.89 8.73 2.15
N LEU A 298 -2.82 9.64 1.82
CA LEU A 298 -2.94 10.23 0.49
C LEU A 298 -2.95 11.75 0.53
N GLY A 299 -2.27 12.36 -0.43
CA GLY A 299 -2.29 13.81 -0.63
C GLY A 299 -3.44 14.33 -1.49
N ASN A 300 -3.67 15.64 -1.41
CA ASN A 300 -4.60 16.37 -2.29
C ASN A 300 -3.92 16.80 -3.61
N ARG A 301 -4.65 17.54 -4.46
CA ARG A 301 -4.13 18.13 -5.71
C ARG A 301 -4.40 19.64 -5.72
N GLY A 302 -3.57 20.42 -6.42
CA GLY A 302 -3.83 21.84 -6.67
C GLY A 302 -4.06 22.68 -5.40
N LEU A 303 -5.26 23.25 -5.28
CA LEU A 303 -5.81 23.96 -4.11
C LEU A 303 -7.10 23.28 -3.65
N THR A 304 -7.30 22.04 -4.10
CA THR A 304 -8.54 21.31 -3.89
C THR A 304 -8.60 20.80 -2.48
N GLY A 305 -9.71 21.05 -1.81
CA GLY A 305 -10.08 20.39 -0.58
C GLY A 305 -10.94 19.16 -0.88
N CYS A 306 -10.32 18.13 -1.46
CA CYS A 306 -11.05 16.99 -2.02
C CYS A 306 -10.37 15.66 -1.71
N ILE A 307 -11.18 14.71 -1.25
CA ILE A 307 -10.81 13.31 -1.07
C ILE A 307 -10.50 12.66 -2.43
N ARG A 308 -9.42 11.88 -2.50
CA ARG A 308 -8.90 11.29 -3.74
C ARG A 308 -9.42 9.87 -3.97
N TYR A 309 -10.69 9.75 -4.34
CA TYR A 309 -11.35 8.45 -4.55
C TYR A 309 -10.71 7.57 -5.62
N ASP A 310 -10.14 8.17 -6.67
CA ASP A 310 -9.39 7.43 -7.68
C ASP A 310 -8.15 6.73 -7.08
N GLN A 311 -7.49 7.38 -6.13
CA GLN A 311 -6.33 6.82 -5.44
C GLN A 311 -6.71 5.91 -4.27
N LEU A 312 -7.82 6.17 -3.57
CA LEU A 312 -8.40 5.21 -2.61
C LEU A 312 -8.68 3.87 -3.30
N GLU A 313 -9.34 3.91 -4.46
CA GLU A 313 -9.59 2.70 -5.25
C GLU A 313 -8.31 2.02 -5.71
N TYR A 314 -7.35 2.77 -6.25
CA TYR A 314 -6.10 2.17 -6.72
C TYR A 314 -5.31 1.52 -5.58
N SER A 315 -5.07 2.26 -4.50
CA SER A 315 -4.25 1.79 -3.38
C SER A 315 -4.90 0.67 -2.57
N SER A 316 -6.21 0.72 -2.34
CA SER A 316 -6.91 -0.31 -1.58
C SER A 316 -7.27 -1.53 -2.43
N SER A 317 -7.80 -1.34 -3.64
CA SER A 317 -8.27 -2.46 -4.47
C SER A 317 -7.18 -3.10 -5.31
N THR A 318 -6.18 -2.34 -5.78
CA THR A 318 -5.10 -2.89 -6.63
C THR A 318 -3.84 -3.22 -5.83
N LEU A 319 -3.51 -2.38 -4.84
CA LEU A 319 -2.29 -2.53 -4.05
C LEU A 319 -2.53 -3.14 -2.67
N HIS A 320 -3.79 -3.34 -2.26
CA HIS A 320 -4.19 -3.99 -1.00
C HIS A 320 -3.74 -3.25 0.27
N PHE A 321 -3.55 -1.93 0.20
CA PHE A 321 -3.28 -1.08 1.35
C PHE A 321 -4.57 -0.71 2.08
N ALA A 322 -4.48 -0.59 3.39
CA ALA A 322 -5.48 0.16 4.13
C ALA A 322 -5.21 1.65 3.96
N THR A 323 -6.10 2.36 3.27
CA THR A 323 -5.82 3.70 2.75
C THR A 323 -6.76 4.74 3.31
N VAL A 324 -6.25 5.91 3.67
CA VAL A 324 -7.03 7.09 4.06
C VAL A 324 -6.77 8.28 3.13
N SER A 325 -7.79 9.10 2.93
CA SER A 325 -7.66 10.39 2.25
C SER A 325 -8.61 11.43 2.87
N THR A 326 -8.08 12.64 3.11
CA THR A 326 -8.87 13.79 3.60
C THR A 326 -9.21 14.81 2.51
N ASN A 327 -10.16 15.70 2.82
CA ASN A 327 -10.39 16.94 2.09
C ASN A 327 -9.39 18.05 2.44
N GLY A 328 -8.36 17.81 3.26
CA GLY A 328 -7.32 18.82 3.51
C GLY A 328 -7.77 20.06 4.29
N GLY A 329 -8.95 20.04 4.95
CA GLY A 329 -9.40 21.12 5.85
C GLY A 329 -10.39 22.13 5.25
N HIS A 330 -10.82 21.90 4.00
CA HIS A 330 -11.88 22.64 3.34
C HIS A 330 -12.48 21.83 2.20
N ASP A 331 -13.55 22.36 1.59
CA ASP A 331 -14.21 21.77 0.43
C ASP A 331 -14.13 22.72 -0.78
N GLY A 332 -13.94 22.17 -1.97
CA GLY A 332 -13.90 22.92 -3.24
C GLY A 332 -12.52 22.98 -3.90
N ASP A 333 -12.39 23.69 -5.02
CA ASP A 333 -11.21 23.67 -5.91
C ASP A 333 -10.43 25.00 -5.95
N THR A 334 -10.71 25.91 -5.00
CA THR A 334 -10.07 27.23 -4.91
C THR A 334 -9.57 27.50 -3.49
N ALA A 335 -8.70 28.50 -3.32
CA ALA A 335 -8.29 28.99 -2.00
C ALA A 335 -9.34 29.88 -1.32
N GLN A 336 -10.56 30.02 -1.87
CA GLN A 336 -11.60 30.84 -1.24
C GLN A 336 -11.91 30.43 0.21
N PRO A 337 -11.99 29.13 0.57
CA PRO A 337 -12.22 28.72 1.95
C PRO A 337 -11.10 29.10 2.93
N LEU A 338 -9.90 29.41 2.41
CA LEU A 338 -8.74 29.82 3.20
C LEU A 338 -8.73 31.33 3.50
N LEU A 339 -9.64 32.11 2.92
CA LEU A 339 -9.73 33.55 3.14
C LEU A 339 -10.01 33.85 4.62
N LYS A 340 -9.04 34.52 5.28
CA LYS A 340 -9.12 34.87 6.71
C LYS A 340 -9.35 33.66 7.62
N ASN A 341 -8.89 32.48 7.19
CA ASN A 341 -9.03 31.24 7.94
C ASN A 341 -7.65 30.57 8.08
N PRO A 342 -6.84 31.04 9.05
CA PRO A 342 -5.49 30.51 9.24
C PRO A 342 -5.48 29.04 9.70
N GLU A 343 -6.54 28.59 10.39
CA GLU A 343 -6.65 27.20 10.87
C GLU A 343 -6.90 26.22 9.73
N SER A 344 -7.81 26.52 8.78
CA SER A 344 -7.96 25.71 7.56
C SER A 344 -6.72 25.80 6.66
N LEU A 345 -6.00 26.93 6.65
CA LEU A 345 -4.73 27.02 5.94
C LEU A 345 -3.68 26.08 6.56
N LEU A 346 -3.62 25.98 7.90
CA LEU A 346 -2.74 25.04 8.60
C LEU A 346 -3.15 23.58 8.36
N ASP A 347 -4.44 23.28 8.31
CA ASP A 347 -4.95 21.96 7.90
C ASP A 347 -4.44 21.59 6.51
N TYR A 348 -4.60 22.49 5.55
CA TYR A 348 -4.18 22.30 4.17
C TYR A 348 -2.65 22.18 4.02
N ALA A 349 -1.91 22.91 4.85
CA ALA A 349 -0.47 22.96 4.87
C ALA A 349 0.19 21.69 5.43
N SER A 350 -0.33 21.12 6.52
CA SER A 350 0.28 19.93 7.13
C SER A 350 -0.65 19.14 8.03
N ARG A 351 -1.48 19.83 8.82
CA ARG A 351 -2.21 19.19 9.92
C ARG A 351 -3.22 18.15 9.44
N ALA A 352 -3.84 18.30 8.26
CA ALA A 352 -4.79 17.30 7.75
C ALA A 352 -4.13 15.94 7.46
N VAL A 353 -2.96 15.93 6.81
CA VAL A 353 -2.23 14.69 6.48
C VAL A 353 -1.73 13.99 7.73
N HIS A 354 -1.23 14.75 8.71
CA HIS A 354 -0.86 14.19 10.00
C HIS A 354 -2.08 13.60 10.73
N THR A 355 -3.20 14.33 10.75
CA THR A 355 -4.43 13.88 11.43
C THR A 355 -4.95 12.57 10.83
N GLU A 356 -4.97 12.42 9.50
CA GLU A 356 -5.36 11.13 8.89
C GLU A 356 -4.39 10.00 9.17
N ALA A 357 -3.08 10.27 9.26
CA ALA A 357 -2.09 9.25 9.59
C ALA A 357 -2.31 8.72 11.02
N VAL A 358 -2.51 9.63 11.97
CA VAL A 358 -2.76 9.28 13.38
C VAL A 358 -4.06 8.48 13.52
N ILE A 359 -5.18 9.00 13.01
CA ILE A 359 -6.49 8.34 13.16
C ILE A 359 -6.55 7.04 12.37
N GLY A 360 -6.02 7.04 11.14
CA GLY A 360 -5.97 5.87 10.28
C GLY A 360 -5.27 4.70 10.94
N LYS A 361 -4.12 4.95 11.59
CA LYS A 361 -3.40 3.92 12.36
C LYS A 361 -4.22 3.36 13.53
N GLN A 362 -5.03 4.18 14.20
CA GLN A 362 -5.93 3.71 15.26
C GLN A 362 -7.11 2.88 14.71
N LEU A 363 -7.64 3.24 13.54
CA LEU A 363 -8.70 2.47 12.88
C LEU A 363 -8.22 1.06 12.47
N LEU A 364 -6.94 0.89 12.12
CA LEU A 364 -6.36 -0.43 11.83
C LEU A 364 -6.45 -1.36 13.04
N GLU A 365 -6.07 -0.88 14.23
CA GLU A 365 -6.14 -1.67 15.46
C GLU A 365 -7.57 -2.10 15.76
N ALA A 366 -8.53 -1.18 15.59
CA ALA A 366 -9.93 -1.45 15.82
C ALA A 366 -10.55 -2.43 14.80
N TYR A 367 -10.08 -2.42 13.55
CA TYR A 367 -10.65 -3.24 12.47
C TYR A 367 -9.94 -4.58 12.27
N TYR A 368 -8.62 -4.58 12.11
CA TYR A 368 -7.79 -5.77 11.87
C TYR A 368 -7.25 -6.41 13.16
N GLY A 369 -7.39 -5.74 14.31
CA GLY A 369 -6.89 -6.24 15.60
C GLY A 369 -5.39 -6.01 15.82
N GLY A 370 -4.73 -5.18 15.00
CA GLY A 370 -3.32 -4.84 15.15
C GLY A 370 -2.88 -3.67 14.26
N PRO A 371 -1.67 -3.13 14.50
CA PRO A 371 -1.13 -2.03 13.71
C PRO A 371 -0.67 -2.50 12.32
N ALA A 372 -0.45 -1.56 11.39
CA ALA A 372 0.29 -1.85 10.16
C ALA A 372 1.75 -2.20 10.48
N ASN A 373 2.34 -3.08 9.68
CA ASN A 373 3.78 -3.37 9.73
C ASN A 373 4.61 -2.15 9.29
N HIS A 374 4.11 -1.44 8.27
CA HIS A 374 4.74 -0.26 7.68
C HIS A 374 3.70 0.75 7.20
N SER A 375 4.08 2.03 7.24
CA SER A 375 3.24 3.17 6.87
C SER A 375 3.80 3.87 5.63
N TYR A 376 2.96 4.15 4.64
CA TYR A 376 3.36 4.73 3.37
C TYR A 376 2.54 5.97 3.02
N TYR A 377 3.11 6.83 2.18
CA TYR A 377 2.42 8.00 1.64
C TYR A 377 2.54 8.06 0.13
N MET A 378 1.45 8.48 -0.52
CA MET A 378 1.43 8.77 -1.95
C MET A 378 0.79 10.15 -2.21
N GLY A 379 1.48 10.99 -2.97
CA GLY A 379 0.93 12.25 -3.45
C GLY A 379 1.70 12.82 -4.64
N CYS A 380 1.04 13.66 -5.43
CA CYS A 380 1.71 14.42 -6.49
C CYS A 380 1.22 15.87 -6.53
N SER A 381 2.07 16.80 -6.98
CA SER A 381 1.81 18.24 -6.97
C SER A 381 1.69 18.77 -5.54
N GLN A 382 0.55 19.33 -5.14
CA GLN A 382 0.24 19.61 -3.74
C GLN A 382 0.47 18.39 -2.83
N GLY A 383 0.01 17.20 -3.23
CA GLY A 383 0.25 15.99 -2.48
C GLY A 383 1.74 15.66 -2.36
N GLY A 384 2.54 15.97 -3.39
CA GLY A 384 3.98 15.86 -3.31
C GLY A 384 4.58 16.78 -2.23
N ARG A 385 4.11 18.02 -2.15
CA ARG A 385 4.50 18.97 -1.09
C ARG A 385 4.05 18.48 0.29
N GLN A 386 2.81 17.99 0.43
CA GLN A 386 2.28 17.46 1.67
C GLN A 386 3.10 16.25 2.19
N GLY A 387 3.49 15.34 1.30
CA GLY A 387 4.38 14.22 1.66
C GLY A 387 5.75 14.71 2.13
N VAL A 388 6.36 15.66 1.41
CA VAL A 388 7.61 16.31 1.85
C VAL A 388 7.44 17.00 3.21
N GLN A 389 6.33 17.73 3.42
CA GLN A 389 6.05 18.43 4.66
C GLN A 389 5.84 17.47 5.83
N SER A 390 5.17 16.33 5.61
CA SER A 390 5.04 15.27 6.61
C SER A 390 6.41 14.71 6.99
N ALA A 391 7.31 14.45 6.04
CA ALA A 391 8.68 14.03 6.35
C ALA A 391 9.44 15.05 7.23
N LEU A 392 9.24 16.35 6.98
CA LEU A 392 9.89 17.43 7.71
C LEU A 392 9.32 17.65 9.12
N GLN A 393 8.00 17.57 9.28
CA GLN A 393 7.32 17.93 10.54
C GLN A 393 6.89 16.74 11.39
N HIS A 394 6.50 15.66 10.76
CA HIS A 394 5.94 14.45 11.37
C HIS A 394 6.64 13.21 10.80
N PRO A 395 7.98 13.09 11.02
CA PRO A 395 8.78 12.07 10.37
C PRO A 395 8.30 10.64 10.67
N ASP A 396 7.58 10.43 11.77
CA ASP A 396 6.99 9.18 12.24
C ASP A 396 5.63 8.83 11.62
N ASP A 397 5.02 9.71 10.83
CA ASP A 397 3.78 9.41 10.11
C ASP A 397 3.99 8.27 9.10
N PHE A 398 5.08 8.30 8.34
CA PHE A 398 5.32 7.37 7.23
C PHE A 398 6.77 6.86 7.21
N ASP A 399 6.94 5.58 6.91
CA ASP A 399 8.25 4.95 6.69
C ASP A 399 8.73 5.14 5.25
N GLY A 400 7.79 5.15 4.29
CA GLY A 400 8.05 5.40 2.87
C GLY A 400 7.15 6.49 2.28
N ILE A 401 7.72 7.46 1.57
CA ILE A 401 6.98 8.58 0.95
C ILE A 401 7.27 8.63 -0.54
N LEU A 402 6.21 8.53 -1.36
CA LEU A 402 6.25 8.85 -2.79
C LEU A 402 5.66 10.26 -3.03
N ALA A 403 6.51 11.19 -3.44
CA ALA A 403 6.16 12.60 -3.66
C ALA A 403 6.45 13.05 -5.10
N GLY A 404 5.43 13.02 -5.95
CA GLY A 404 5.50 13.45 -7.35
C GLY A 404 5.41 14.97 -7.53
N ALA A 405 6.17 15.52 -8.47
CA ALA A 405 6.21 16.94 -8.87
C ALA A 405 5.94 17.92 -7.70
N PRO A 406 6.68 17.81 -6.58
CA PRO A 406 6.27 18.43 -5.32
C PRO A 406 6.33 19.96 -5.42
N THR A 407 5.27 20.64 -4.98
CA THR A 407 5.15 22.11 -4.97
C THR A 407 5.88 22.77 -3.79
N VAL A 408 7.06 22.26 -3.44
CA VAL A 408 7.96 22.81 -2.40
C VAL A 408 8.47 24.20 -2.76
N ASP A 409 8.90 24.94 -1.73
CA ASP A 409 9.22 26.37 -1.85
C ASP A 409 8.05 27.12 -2.51
N PHE A 410 6.85 26.86 -1.96
CA PHE A 410 5.55 27.22 -2.54
C PHE A 410 5.44 28.71 -2.82
N SER A 411 6.01 29.56 -1.96
CA SER A 411 5.98 31.01 -2.14
C SER A 411 6.72 31.43 -3.41
N ASN A 412 7.90 30.86 -3.66
CA ASN A 412 8.65 31.14 -4.89
C ASN A 412 7.97 30.54 -6.11
N LEU A 413 7.29 29.40 -5.97
CA LEU A 413 6.48 28.84 -7.05
C LEU A 413 5.33 29.78 -7.45
N MET A 414 4.56 30.27 -6.47
CA MET A 414 3.47 31.23 -6.71
C MET A 414 4.00 32.53 -7.32
N HIS A 415 5.13 33.01 -6.81
CA HIS A 415 5.80 34.18 -7.34
C HIS A 415 6.30 33.98 -8.79
N TRP A 416 6.93 32.84 -9.08
CA TRP A 416 7.38 32.49 -10.42
C TRP A 416 6.21 32.44 -11.39
N THR A 417 5.11 31.79 -11.01
CA THR A 417 3.92 31.67 -11.87
C THR A 417 3.29 33.02 -12.18
N ALA A 418 3.22 33.90 -11.17
CA ALA A 418 2.76 35.29 -11.32
C ALA A 418 3.62 36.09 -12.31
N MET A 419 4.94 35.96 -12.21
CA MET A 419 5.88 36.62 -13.12
C MET A 419 5.80 36.06 -14.55
N GLN A 420 5.70 34.73 -14.69
CA GLN A 420 5.54 34.08 -15.99
C GLN A 420 4.29 34.55 -16.72
N HIS A 421 3.16 34.66 -16.01
CA HIS A 421 1.93 35.21 -16.59
C HIS A 421 2.11 36.66 -17.07
N ALA A 422 2.81 37.50 -16.30
CA ALA A 422 3.09 38.88 -16.70
C ALA A 422 3.97 38.98 -17.97
N HIS A 423 4.88 38.04 -18.20
CA HIS A 423 5.72 38.00 -19.40
C HIS A 423 4.95 37.70 -20.69
N VAL A 424 3.81 37.02 -20.60
CA VAL A 424 2.97 36.65 -21.75
C VAL A 424 1.68 37.47 -21.86
N ALA A 425 1.49 38.50 -21.04
CA ALA A 425 0.28 39.32 -21.11
C ALA A 425 0.30 40.27 -22.34
N GLY A 426 -0.89 40.62 -22.85
CA GLY A 426 -1.04 41.64 -23.87
C GLY A 426 -0.45 41.27 -25.24
N ASN A 427 0.40 42.13 -25.80
CA ASN A 427 1.01 41.92 -27.12
C ASN A 427 2.04 40.77 -27.17
N SER A 428 2.45 40.26 -26.01
CA SER A 428 3.33 39.10 -25.84
C SER A 428 2.56 37.78 -25.72
N SER A 429 1.22 37.80 -25.74
CA SER A 429 0.40 36.59 -25.62
C SER A 429 0.66 35.60 -26.74
N ILE A 430 0.77 34.33 -26.38
CA ILE A 430 1.07 33.22 -27.29
C ILE A 430 -0.20 32.39 -27.46
N SER A 431 -0.78 32.46 -28.66
CA SER A 431 -1.98 31.69 -28.98
C SER A 431 -1.73 30.17 -28.93
N PRO A 432 -2.76 29.34 -28.65
CA PRO A 432 -2.63 27.88 -28.72
C PRO A 432 -2.07 27.35 -30.05
N ALA A 433 -2.40 28.00 -31.17
CA ALA A 433 -1.87 27.64 -32.48
C ALA A 433 -0.36 27.94 -32.61
N ALA A 434 0.11 29.03 -32.00
CA ALA A 434 1.51 29.39 -31.94
C ALA A 434 2.30 28.38 -31.07
N TRP A 435 1.76 27.96 -29.92
CA TRP A 435 2.38 26.92 -29.08
C TRP A 435 2.63 25.62 -29.83
N LYS A 436 1.73 25.22 -30.73
CA LYS A 436 1.94 24.05 -31.60
C LYS A 436 3.13 24.21 -32.54
N GLN A 437 3.39 25.41 -33.06
CA GLN A 437 4.57 25.67 -33.90
C GLN A 437 5.84 25.77 -33.05
N ILE A 438 5.76 26.39 -31.88
CA ILE A 438 6.87 26.46 -30.91
C ILE A 438 7.30 25.05 -30.54
N SER A 439 6.37 24.17 -30.17
CA SER A 439 6.66 22.76 -29.87
C SER A 439 7.41 22.05 -31.00
N LYS A 440 6.97 22.23 -32.25
CA LYS A 440 7.67 21.65 -33.41
C LYS A 440 9.09 22.18 -33.58
N GLU A 441 9.28 23.48 -33.39
CA GLU A 441 10.59 24.10 -33.52
C GLU A 441 11.53 23.73 -32.37
N VAL A 442 11.01 23.63 -31.15
CA VAL A 442 11.73 23.10 -29.98
C VAL A 442 12.20 21.68 -30.25
N LEU A 443 11.32 20.78 -30.71
CA LEU A 443 11.71 19.42 -31.10
C LEU A 443 12.74 19.41 -32.24
N ARG A 444 12.57 20.26 -33.26
CA ARG A 444 13.54 20.38 -34.37
C ARG A 444 14.94 20.75 -33.88
N GLN A 445 15.04 21.59 -32.84
CA GLN A 445 16.33 22.01 -32.28
C GLN A 445 16.89 21.01 -31.26
N CYS A 446 16.03 20.26 -30.55
CA CYS A 446 16.43 19.60 -29.31
C CYS A 446 16.14 18.10 -29.19
N ASP A 447 15.27 17.51 -30.02
CA ASP A 447 14.91 16.08 -29.93
C ASP A 447 16.15 15.20 -30.13
N ALA A 448 16.92 15.45 -31.19
CA ALA A 448 18.11 14.66 -31.54
C ALA A 448 19.30 14.79 -30.56
N LEU A 449 19.22 15.63 -29.51
CA LEU A 449 20.35 15.88 -28.61
C LEU A 449 20.74 14.64 -27.78
N ASP A 450 19.82 13.70 -27.58
CA ASP A 450 20.10 12.44 -26.89
C ASP A 450 20.53 11.30 -27.85
N GLY A 451 20.62 11.59 -29.16
CA GLY A 451 20.95 10.64 -30.21
C GLY A 451 19.76 9.90 -30.82
N VAL A 452 18.53 10.19 -30.37
CA VAL A 452 17.28 9.59 -30.86
C VAL A 452 16.33 10.70 -31.32
N VAL A 453 15.56 10.46 -32.39
CA VAL A 453 14.51 11.37 -32.85
C VAL A 453 13.18 10.66 -32.61
N ASP A 454 12.65 10.80 -31.39
CA ASP A 454 11.38 10.16 -30.99
C ASP A 454 10.33 11.14 -30.45
N GLY A 455 10.56 12.45 -30.60
CA GLY A 455 9.67 13.50 -30.15
C GLY A 455 9.73 13.72 -28.64
N ILE A 456 10.80 13.27 -27.97
CA ILE A 456 10.98 13.35 -26.52
C ILE A 456 12.33 14.00 -26.24
N ILE A 457 12.29 15.15 -25.57
CA ILE A 457 13.51 15.78 -25.06
C ILE A 457 13.88 15.08 -23.75
N THR A 458 14.88 14.21 -23.80
CA THR A 458 15.33 13.43 -22.64
C THR A 458 16.01 14.28 -21.58
N GLU A 459 16.87 15.21 -21.99
CA GLU A 459 17.58 16.13 -21.08
C GLU A 459 17.33 17.59 -21.48
N PRO A 460 16.24 18.21 -20.99
CA PRO A 460 15.88 19.59 -21.32
C PRO A 460 16.99 20.59 -20.99
N ASP A 461 17.78 20.36 -19.94
CA ASP A 461 18.94 21.19 -19.55
C ASP A 461 19.97 21.36 -20.68
N SER A 462 20.09 20.39 -21.59
CA SER A 462 21.02 20.43 -22.72
C SER A 462 20.46 21.19 -23.93
N CYS A 463 19.17 21.52 -23.93
CA CYS A 463 18.48 22.23 -25.00
C CYS A 463 18.62 23.76 -24.83
N ASP A 464 19.48 24.38 -25.64
CA ASP A 464 19.56 25.84 -25.80
C ASP A 464 18.62 26.29 -26.92
N PHE A 465 17.32 26.33 -26.62
CA PHE A 465 16.30 26.70 -27.59
C PHE A 465 16.43 28.16 -28.03
N ARG A 466 16.45 28.38 -29.35
CA ARG A 466 16.58 29.69 -29.99
C ARG A 466 15.24 30.11 -30.62
N PRO A 467 14.39 30.87 -29.92
CA PRO A 467 13.05 31.24 -30.41
C PRO A 467 13.09 32.24 -31.59
N GLU A 468 14.24 32.86 -31.89
CA GLU A 468 14.37 33.82 -33.00
C GLU A 468 14.14 33.18 -34.37
N SER A 469 14.31 31.86 -34.48
CA SER A 469 14.02 31.12 -35.73
C SER A 469 12.55 31.20 -36.13
N LEU A 470 11.66 31.56 -35.20
CA LEU A 470 10.23 31.72 -35.43
C LEU A 470 9.82 33.15 -35.76
N LEU A 471 10.75 34.11 -35.84
CA LEU A 471 10.41 35.51 -36.15
C LEU A 471 9.73 35.64 -37.51
N CYS A 472 8.67 36.44 -37.57
CA CYS A 472 8.01 36.76 -38.84
C CYS A 472 8.95 37.48 -39.80
N SER A 473 9.01 36.99 -41.04
CA SER A 473 9.62 37.76 -42.14
C SER A 473 8.75 38.96 -42.50
N GLU A 474 9.36 39.96 -43.14
CA GLU A 474 8.63 41.17 -43.58
C GLU A 474 7.44 40.79 -44.48
N GLY A 475 6.27 41.33 -44.18
CA GLY A 475 5.03 41.05 -44.92
C GLY A 475 4.36 39.70 -44.62
N GLN A 476 4.94 38.81 -43.80
CA GLN A 476 4.26 37.58 -43.39
C GLN A 476 3.14 37.84 -42.36
N PRO A 477 2.01 37.11 -42.45
CA PRO A 477 0.96 37.19 -41.45
C PRO A 477 1.47 36.77 -40.06
N LYS A 478 1.40 37.68 -39.09
CA LYS A 478 1.76 37.43 -37.68
C LYS A 478 0.79 36.45 -37.02
N GLY A 479 1.27 35.63 -36.09
CA GLY A 479 0.43 34.75 -35.27
C GLY A 479 0.74 33.26 -35.47
N ALA A 480 -0.23 32.47 -35.93
CA ALA A 480 -0.12 31.00 -36.01
C ALA A 480 1.02 30.46 -36.92
N PHE A 481 1.64 31.33 -37.74
CA PHE A 481 2.69 30.96 -38.69
C PHE A 481 4.10 31.40 -38.25
N CYS A 482 4.20 32.50 -37.50
CA CYS A 482 5.45 33.09 -37.04
C CYS A 482 5.17 34.07 -35.88
N LEU A 483 6.18 34.34 -35.07
CA LEU A 483 6.11 35.13 -33.86
C LEU A 483 6.56 36.58 -34.09
N THR A 484 5.95 37.48 -33.32
CA THR A 484 6.41 38.86 -33.20
C THR A 484 7.65 38.96 -32.30
N VAL A 485 8.37 40.08 -32.36
CA VAL A 485 9.51 40.35 -31.46
C VAL A 485 9.10 40.22 -29.98
N ALA A 486 7.95 40.79 -29.61
CA ALA A 486 7.44 40.71 -28.23
C ALA A 486 7.17 39.26 -27.77
N GLN A 487 6.60 38.42 -28.64
CA GLN A 487 6.38 37.00 -28.36
C GLN A 487 7.70 36.21 -28.26
N VAL A 488 8.68 36.52 -29.11
CA VAL A 488 10.03 35.91 -29.02
C VAL A 488 10.73 36.31 -27.73
N ASP A 489 10.64 37.58 -27.31
CA ASP A 489 11.18 38.04 -26.04
C ASP A 489 10.46 37.39 -24.84
N ALA A 490 9.16 37.13 -24.93
CA ALA A 490 8.42 36.37 -23.92
C ALA A 490 8.94 34.93 -23.81
N LEU A 491 9.17 34.24 -24.93
CA LEU A 491 9.76 32.89 -24.94
C LEU A 491 11.16 32.88 -24.31
N ARG A 492 12.00 33.87 -24.62
CA ARG A 492 13.34 33.99 -23.99
C ARG A 492 13.23 34.06 -22.47
N ASN A 493 12.25 34.78 -21.93
CA ASN A 493 12.02 34.85 -20.48
C ASN A 493 11.46 33.54 -19.89
N ILE A 494 10.57 32.85 -20.61
CA ILE A 494 10.02 31.55 -20.19
C ILE A 494 11.13 30.49 -20.04
N TYR A 495 12.03 30.42 -21.03
CA TYR A 495 13.14 29.47 -21.04
C TYR A 495 14.41 30.01 -20.36
N ALA A 496 14.30 31.07 -19.56
CA ALA A 496 15.38 31.57 -18.72
C ALA A 496 15.13 31.26 -17.23
N PRO A 497 16.18 30.99 -16.44
CA PRO A 497 16.04 30.92 -14.98
C PRO A 497 15.59 32.26 -14.40
N MET A 498 14.75 32.20 -13.37
CA MET A 498 14.21 33.41 -12.73
C MET A 498 15.03 33.79 -11.51
N TYR A 499 15.52 35.01 -11.48
CA TYR A 499 16.27 35.58 -10.37
C TYR A 499 15.49 36.70 -9.69
N GLY A 500 15.62 36.78 -8.37
CA GLY A 500 15.10 37.86 -7.55
C GLY A 500 16.14 38.94 -7.27
N ALA A 501 15.81 39.81 -6.32
CA ALA A 501 16.73 40.83 -5.82
C ALA A 501 18.05 40.19 -5.31
N GLY A 502 19.18 40.83 -5.60
CA GLY A 502 20.51 40.34 -5.21
C GLY A 502 21.00 39.12 -6.00
N GLY A 503 20.35 38.76 -7.11
CA GLY A 503 20.77 37.64 -7.95
C GLY A 503 20.45 36.26 -7.34
N LYS A 504 19.56 36.19 -6.35
CA LYS A 504 19.10 34.91 -5.78
C LYS A 504 18.19 34.19 -6.77
N LEU A 505 18.48 32.94 -7.07
CA LEU A 505 17.61 32.09 -7.90
C LEU A 505 16.27 31.86 -7.18
N ILE A 506 15.16 32.14 -7.88
CA ILE A 506 13.78 31.91 -7.42
C ILE A 506 13.26 30.58 -7.97
N SER A 507 13.54 30.31 -9.24
CA SER A 507 13.11 29.08 -9.90
C SER A 507 13.98 28.77 -11.10
N ALA A 508 14.07 27.48 -11.44
CA ALA A 508 14.58 27.04 -12.72
C ALA A 508 13.75 27.63 -13.87
N ARG A 509 14.34 27.62 -15.07
CA ARG A 509 13.62 27.89 -16.31
C ARG A 509 12.54 26.85 -16.56
N PHE A 510 11.57 27.18 -17.40
CA PHE A 510 10.65 26.19 -17.95
C PHE A 510 11.40 25.20 -18.87
N ASP A 511 10.99 23.94 -18.87
CA ASP A 511 11.69 22.88 -19.61
C ASP A 511 11.25 22.86 -21.08
N PRO A 512 12.18 22.97 -22.05
CA PRO A 512 11.87 22.67 -23.45
C PRO A 512 11.30 21.26 -23.59
N GLY A 513 10.18 21.12 -24.29
CA GLY A 513 9.43 19.87 -24.45
C GLY A 513 8.09 19.86 -23.73
N ALA A 514 7.92 20.71 -22.71
CA ALA A 514 6.65 20.89 -22.00
C ALA A 514 5.56 21.58 -22.85
N GLU A 515 5.89 22.09 -24.04
CA GLU A 515 4.91 22.65 -24.99
C GLU A 515 4.00 21.61 -25.61
N SER A 516 4.38 20.34 -25.49
CA SER A 516 3.51 19.22 -25.83
C SER A 516 2.34 19.05 -24.85
N SER A 517 2.44 19.65 -23.65
CA SER A 517 1.39 19.55 -22.63
C SER A 517 0.14 20.36 -23.03
N PRO A 518 -1.06 19.75 -22.99
CA PRO A 518 -2.31 20.51 -23.13
C PRO A 518 -2.54 21.45 -21.93
N LEU A 519 -1.85 21.26 -20.81
CA LEU A 519 -1.94 22.11 -19.62
C LEU A 519 -1.20 23.43 -19.79
N LEU A 520 -0.25 23.51 -20.73
CA LEU A 520 0.54 24.71 -20.98
C LEU A 520 -0.33 25.91 -21.38
N GLY A 521 -1.38 25.67 -22.16
CA GLY A 521 -2.35 26.70 -22.54
C GLY A 521 -3.11 27.30 -21.35
N ARG A 522 -3.16 26.61 -20.21
CA ARG A 522 -3.71 27.14 -18.95
C ARG A 522 -2.69 28.02 -18.21
N LEU A 523 -1.39 27.74 -18.35
CA LEU A 523 -0.31 28.53 -17.75
C LEU A 523 -0.09 29.87 -18.48
N TYR A 524 -0.14 29.84 -19.82
CA TYR A 524 0.20 30.98 -20.67
C TYR A 524 -0.97 31.49 -21.53
N GLY A 525 -2.22 31.22 -21.12
CA GLY A 525 -3.42 31.76 -21.76
C GLY A 525 -3.74 33.21 -21.35
N ASP A 526 -4.82 33.76 -21.90
CA ASP A 526 -5.26 35.15 -21.62
C ASP A 526 -5.62 35.41 -20.14
N ALA A 527 -5.83 34.35 -19.36
CA ALA A 527 -6.02 34.40 -17.91
C ALA A 527 -4.97 33.53 -17.21
N MET A 528 -4.45 34.01 -16.08
CA MET A 528 -3.56 33.25 -15.21
C MET A 528 -4.23 31.94 -14.77
N LEU A 529 -3.41 30.91 -14.50
CA LEU A 529 -3.90 29.69 -13.86
C LEU A 529 -4.78 30.02 -12.65
N SER A 530 -5.96 29.39 -12.61
CA SER A 530 -6.97 29.62 -11.58
C SER A 530 -6.39 29.47 -10.17
N HIS A 531 -5.46 28.54 -9.98
CA HIS A 531 -4.88 28.21 -8.68
C HIS A 531 -3.97 29.33 -8.14
N PRO A 532 -2.86 29.71 -8.80
CA PRO A 532 -2.07 30.89 -8.45
C PRO A 532 -2.90 32.19 -8.33
N ALA A 533 -3.85 32.43 -9.24
CA ALA A 533 -4.72 33.60 -9.16
C ALA A 533 -5.62 33.58 -7.91
N SER A 534 -6.19 32.41 -7.59
CA SER A 534 -6.97 32.17 -6.38
C SER A 534 -6.13 32.37 -5.11
N TRP A 535 -4.91 31.83 -5.07
CA TRP A 535 -3.99 32.03 -3.95
C TRP A 535 -3.68 33.51 -3.73
N LEU A 536 -3.32 34.23 -4.80
CA LEU A 536 -3.07 35.67 -4.73
C LEU A 536 -4.30 36.41 -4.21
N LYS A 537 -5.49 36.13 -4.73
CA LYS A 537 -6.73 36.79 -4.31
C LYS A 537 -7.05 36.53 -2.84
N TYR A 538 -7.18 35.27 -2.44
CA TYR A 538 -7.78 34.91 -1.15
C TYR A 538 -6.78 34.88 -0.01
N VAL A 539 -5.55 34.43 -0.25
CA VAL A 539 -4.52 34.30 0.79
C VAL A 539 -3.65 35.54 0.86
N VAL A 540 -3.14 36.03 -0.28
CA VAL A 540 -2.18 37.16 -0.28
C VAL A 540 -2.85 38.53 -0.21
N LEU A 541 -3.93 38.74 -0.96
CA LEU A 541 -4.63 40.02 -1.11
C LEU A 541 -5.92 40.11 -0.29
N ASN A 542 -6.20 39.10 0.54
CA ASN A 542 -7.31 39.08 1.49
C ASN A 542 -8.69 39.35 0.84
N GLY A 543 -8.92 38.73 -0.32
CA GLY A 543 -10.16 38.81 -1.10
C GLY A 543 -10.18 39.91 -2.17
N SER A 544 -9.17 40.78 -2.21
CA SER A 544 -9.10 41.86 -3.21
C SER A 544 -8.80 41.29 -4.61
N GLU A 545 -9.39 41.88 -5.65
CA GLU A 545 -9.13 41.47 -7.03
C GLU A 545 -7.66 41.64 -7.42
N VAL A 546 -7.12 40.65 -8.13
CA VAL A 546 -5.73 40.65 -8.61
C VAL A 546 -5.59 41.67 -9.75
N GLN A 547 -4.61 42.56 -9.65
CA GLN A 547 -4.31 43.57 -10.66
C GLN A 547 -2.94 43.31 -11.30
N GLY A 548 -2.68 43.91 -12.47
CA GLY A 548 -1.38 43.75 -13.16
C GLY A 548 -0.17 44.12 -12.29
N LYS A 549 -0.33 45.09 -11.38
CA LYS A 549 0.70 45.51 -10.40
C LYS A 549 1.00 44.48 -9.31
N ASP A 550 0.17 43.44 -9.17
CA ASP A 550 0.38 42.36 -8.22
C ASP A 550 1.29 41.27 -8.79
N TYR A 551 1.64 41.38 -10.08
CA TYR A 551 2.72 40.66 -10.71
C TYR A 551 3.99 41.52 -10.67
N GLY A 552 4.98 41.12 -9.88
CA GLY A 552 6.23 41.86 -9.81
C GLY A 552 7.20 41.33 -8.76
N VAL A 553 8.49 41.45 -9.04
CA VAL A 553 9.61 40.94 -8.21
C VAL A 553 9.58 41.37 -6.74
N THR A 554 8.94 42.50 -6.41
CA THR A 554 8.83 43.02 -5.04
C THR A 554 7.76 42.30 -4.20
N LYS A 555 6.90 41.49 -4.82
CA LYS A 555 5.77 40.83 -4.17
C LYS A 555 6.13 39.51 -3.48
N ASN A 556 7.32 38.95 -3.73
CA ASN A 556 7.75 37.68 -3.13
C ASN A 556 7.67 37.72 -1.58
N LYS A 557 8.08 38.84 -0.96
CA LYS A 557 8.00 39.00 0.50
C LYS A 557 6.57 38.92 1.03
N ALA A 558 5.60 39.54 0.33
CA ALA A 558 4.20 39.51 0.73
C ALA A 558 3.58 38.11 0.54
N ILE A 559 3.89 37.45 -0.58
CA ILE A 559 3.46 36.06 -0.84
C ILE A 559 3.98 35.14 0.27
N ARG A 560 5.26 35.24 0.60
CA ARG A 560 5.88 34.41 1.64
C ARG A 560 5.30 34.66 3.03
N ALA A 561 5.08 35.93 3.39
CA ALA A 561 4.46 36.28 4.67
C ALA A 561 3.03 35.73 4.79
N ALA A 562 2.25 35.74 3.71
CA ALA A 562 0.89 35.20 3.70
C ALA A 562 0.83 33.67 3.62
N THR A 563 1.85 33.04 3.01
CA THR A 563 1.93 31.58 2.85
C THR A 563 2.26 30.88 4.16
N GLY A 564 3.17 31.44 4.97
CA GLY A 564 3.65 30.80 6.21
C GLY A 564 4.67 29.70 5.93
N GLU A 565 5.37 29.25 6.97
CA GLU A 565 6.49 28.31 6.85
C GLU A 565 6.00 26.89 6.49
N GLU A 566 4.90 26.47 7.11
CA GLU A 566 4.29 25.15 6.95
C GLU A 566 3.84 24.89 5.51
N MET A 567 3.19 25.87 4.88
CA MET A 567 2.75 25.76 3.50
C MET A 567 3.90 26.00 2.52
N ASP A 568 4.92 26.76 2.90
CA ASP A 568 6.06 27.03 2.03
C ASP A 568 6.93 25.79 1.80
N THR A 569 7.10 24.95 2.82
CA THR A 569 7.83 23.67 2.72
C THR A 569 9.20 23.87 2.07
N SER A 570 10.00 24.79 2.62
CA SER A 570 11.31 25.17 2.08
C SER A 570 12.49 24.67 2.89
N SER A 571 12.26 24.04 4.06
CA SER A 571 13.35 23.40 4.81
C SER A 571 13.96 22.28 3.99
N GLY A 572 15.28 22.17 4.04
CA GLY A 572 16.04 21.05 3.51
C GLY A 572 16.55 20.10 4.59
N ASP A 573 16.21 20.32 5.87
CA ASP A 573 16.67 19.48 6.98
C ASP A 573 15.76 18.26 7.15
N PHE A 574 16.25 17.10 6.73
CA PHE A 574 15.55 15.82 6.84
C PHE A 574 16.22 14.90 7.88
N SER A 575 17.04 15.47 8.78
CA SER A 575 17.80 14.70 9.77
C SER A 575 16.91 13.74 10.55
N ALA A 576 15.80 14.22 11.11
CA ALA A 576 14.85 13.40 11.87
C ALA A 576 14.23 12.25 11.04
N PHE A 577 13.79 12.53 9.82
CA PHE A 577 13.23 11.51 8.91
C PHE A 577 14.26 10.45 8.51
N ARG A 578 15.49 10.89 8.20
CA ARG A 578 16.59 10.00 7.83
C ARG A 578 17.02 9.14 9.02
N GLU A 579 17.21 9.72 10.19
CA GLU A 579 17.72 9.06 11.39
C GLU A 579 16.79 7.95 11.90
N ARG A 580 15.48 8.11 11.73
CA ARG A 580 14.52 7.03 12.03
C ARG A 580 14.42 5.95 10.94
N GLY A 581 15.11 6.11 9.81
CA GLY A 581 15.09 5.15 8.70
C GLY A 581 14.05 5.40 7.61
N GLY A 582 13.46 6.59 7.54
CA GLY A 582 12.50 6.95 6.50
C GLY A 582 13.09 6.93 5.09
N ARG A 583 12.26 6.64 4.08
CA ARG A 583 12.61 6.61 2.65
C ARG A 583 11.72 7.56 1.85
N LEU A 584 12.32 8.44 1.08
CA LEU A 584 11.66 9.41 0.22
C LEU A 584 12.03 9.13 -1.23
N ILE A 585 11.03 8.92 -2.07
CA ILE A 585 11.16 8.94 -3.51
C ILE A 585 10.40 10.15 -4.03
N THR A 586 11.09 11.06 -4.73
CA THR A 586 10.42 12.05 -5.56
C THR A 586 10.55 11.71 -7.03
N TYR A 587 9.57 12.14 -7.82
CA TYR A 587 9.66 12.08 -9.27
C TYR A 587 9.14 13.36 -9.90
N HIS A 588 9.61 13.74 -11.09
CA HIS A 588 9.12 14.93 -11.80
C HIS A 588 9.16 14.72 -13.32
N GLY A 589 8.07 15.07 -14.00
CA GLY A 589 8.01 15.00 -15.46
C GLY A 589 8.87 16.07 -16.13
N ARG A 590 9.64 15.70 -17.16
CA ARG A 590 10.47 16.62 -17.95
C ARG A 590 9.69 17.37 -19.04
N ALA A 591 8.41 17.04 -19.22
CA ALA A 591 7.46 17.74 -20.09
C ALA A 591 6.28 18.30 -19.28
N ASP A 592 6.48 18.55 -17.98
CA ASP A 592 5.46 19.07 -17.07
C ASP A 592 5.02 20.48 -17.49
N GLY A 593 3.77 20.57 -17.94
CA GLY A 593 3.15 21.80 -18.44
C GLY A 593 2.81 22.85 -17.37
N ILE A 594 3.02 22.53 -16.08
CA ILE A 594 2.64 23.38 -14.95
C ILE A 594 3.88 23.84 -14.17
N LEU A 595 4.82 22.92 -13.91
CA LEU A 595 5.98 23.15 -13.05
C LEU A 595 7.28 22.81 -13.80
N PRO A 596 8.33 23.63 -13.71
CA PRO A 596 9.63 23.26 -14.22
C PRO A 596 10.28 22.16 -13.37
N SER A 597 10.71 21.06 -14.00
CA SER A 597 11.33 19.92 -13.30
C SER A 597 12.64 20.29 -12.60
N GLY A 598 13.32 21.34 -13.10
CA GLY A 598 14.51 21.91 -12.46
C GLY A 598 14.28 22.39 -11.02
N ARG A 599 13.03 22.64 -10.59
CA ARG A 599 12.72 22.93 -9.18
C ARG A 599 12.97 21.73 -8.27
N SER A 600 12.65 20.52 -8.72
CA SER A 600 12.96 19.31 -7.94
C SER A 600 14.46 19.07 -7.81
N LYS A 601 15.24 19.38 -8.85
CA LYS A 601 16.72 19.37 -8.76
C LYS A 601 17.21 20.38 -7.72
N GLN A 602 16.73 21.62 -7.80
CA GLN A 602 17.10 22.68 -6.86
C GLN A 602 16.81 22.30 -5.41
N TYR A 603 15.67 21.66 -5.16
CA TYR A 603 15.31 21.17 -3.84
C TYR A 603 16.18 19.98 -3.40
N TYR A 604 16.44 19.01 -4.28
CA TYR A 604 17.38 17.91 -4.00
C TYR A 604 18.77 18.44 -3.61
N ASP A 605 19.32 19.37 -4.40
CA ASP A 605 20.62 20.00 -4.10
C ASP A 605 20.57 20.86 -2.84
N HIS A 606 19.41 21.45 -2.51
CA HIS A 606 19.20 22.16 -1.25
C HIS A 606 19.25 21.21 -0.06
N VAL A 607 18.57 20.06 -0.12
CA VAL A 607 18.62 19.03 0.94
C VAL A 607 20.04 18.52 1.14
N SER A 608 20.76 18.21 0.06
CA SER A 608 22.18 17.80 0.13
C SER A 608 23.03 18.84 0.85
N ARG A 609 22.94 20.12 0.47
CA ARG A 609 23.70 21.20 1.11
C ARG A 609 23.32 21.43 2.57
N THR A 610 22.03 21.44 2.89
CA THR A 610 21.53 21.67 4.26
C THR A 610 21.99 20.57 5.21
N ASN A 611 21.97 19.31 4.77
CA ASN A 611 22.43 18.18 5.59
C ASN A 611 23.94 17.91 5.49
N SER A 612 24.67 18.71 4.70
CA SER A 612 26.09 18.49 4.39
C SER A 612 26.40 17.07 3.90
N LEU A 613 25.50 16.52 3.07
CA LEU A 613 25.61 15.16 2.54
C LEU A 613 26.06 15.16 1.07
N PRO A 614 27.12 14.41 0.70
CA PRO A 614 27.56 14.30 -0.69
C PRO A 614 26.60 13.50 -1.58
N THR A 615 25.79 12.64 -0.97
CA THR A 615 24.72 11.88 -1.63
C THR A 615 23.54 11.75 -0.67
N LEU A 616 22.33 11.69 -1.23
CA LEU A 616 21.10 11.46 -0.48
C LEU A 616 20.58 10.03 -0.64
N ASP A 617 21.28 9.18 -1.41
CA ASP A 617 20.80 7.87 -1.89
C ASP A 617 20.38 6.87 -0.79
N ASP A 618 20.82 7.08 0.46
CA ASP A 618 20.44 6.28 1.63
C ASP A 618 18.99 6.50 2.08
N PHE A 619 18.41 7.66 1.78
CA PHE A 619 17.05 7.99 2.23
C PHE A 619 16.22 8.81 1.23
N TYR A 620 16.83 9.54 0.29
CA TYR A 620 16.11 10.37 -0.67
C TYR A 620 16.64 10.19 -2.10
N ARG A 621 15.78 9.67 -3.00
CA ARG A 621 16.04 9.51 -4.44
C ARG A 621 15.06 10.34 -5.27
N LEU A 622 15.57 11.00 -6.31
CA LEU A 622 14.78 11.79 -7.27
C LEU A 622 14.82 11.11 -8.65
N PHE A 623 13.68 10.91 -9.29
CA PHE A 623 13.58 10.43 -10.67
C PHE A 623 13.04 11.53 -11.58
N LEU A 624 13.77 11.87 -12.63
CA LEU A 624 13.29 12.83 -13.62
C LEU A 624 12.86 12.05 -14.86
N ILE A 625 11.61 12.25 -15.29
CA ILE A 625 10.94 11.34 -16.24
C ILE A 625 10.82 12.03 -17.62
N PRO A 626 11.66 11.65 -18.61
CA PRO A 626 11.56 12.13 -19.98
C PRO A 626 10.18 11.99 -20.59
N GLY A 627 9.64 13.09 -21.11
CA GLY A 627 8.36 13.11 -21.82
C GLY A 627 7.13 12.83 -20.94
N MET A 628 7.27 12.79 -19.61
CA MET A 628 6.10 12.79 -18.73
C MET A 628 5.64 14.24 -18.46
N ASP A 629 4.34 14.46 -18.51
CA ASP A 629 3.69 15.73 -18.17
C ASP A 629 3.48 15.83 -16.63
N HIS A 630 2.63 16.75 -16.16
CA HIS A 630 2.37 16.95 -14.74
C HIS A 630 1.76 15.71 -14.09
N CYS A 631 2.52 15.07 -13.20
CA CYS A 631 2.22 13.82 -12.47
C CYS A 631 2.07 12.54 -13.31
N GLU A 632 1.56 12.67 -14.53
CA GLU A 632 1.11 11.59 -15.40
C GLU A 632 1.01 12.11 -16.84
N ASN A 633 0.63 11.26 -17.79
CA ASN A 633 0.51 11.60 -19.21
C ASN A 633 1.83 12.10 -19.86
N GLY A 634 1.72 12.64 -21.06
CA GLY A 634 2.83 13.10 -21.88
C GLY A 634 3.24 12.09 -22.97
N PRO A 635 4.13 12.49 -23.89
CA PRO A 635 4.58 11.64 -25.00
C PRO A 635 5.51 10.49 -24.59
N GLY A 636 6.07 10.53 -23.39
CA GLY A 636 7.08 9.59 -22.90
C GLY A 636 6.52 8.34 -22.23
N ALA A 637 7.44 7.55 -21.67
CA ALA A 637 7.12 6.31 -20.98
C ALA A 637 6.69 6.57 -19.52
N PHE A 638 5.56 7.25 -19.34
CA PHE A 638 5.17 7.82 -18.05
C PHE A 638 4.50 6.83 -17.08
N LYS A 639 4.12 5.62 -17.49
CA LYS A 639 3.39 4.69 -16.62
C LYS A 639 4.37 3.83 -15.85
N PHE A 640 4.51 4.08 -14.55
CA PHE A 640 5.40 3.32 -13.65
C PHE A 640 4.80 3.16 -12.25
N GLY A 641 3.48 3.17 -12.12
CA GLY A 641 2.79 2.82 -10.87
C GLY A 641 2.48 3.98 -9.92
N GLN A 642 2.76 5.21 -10.32
CA GLN A 642 2.71 6.38 -9.44
C GLN A 642 1.29 6.95 -9.19
N SER A 643 0.29 6.48 -9.93
CA SER A 643 -1.12 6.88 -9.76
C SER A 643 -2.06 5.85 -10.39
N ALA A 644 -3.35 5.89 -10.02
CA ALA A 644 -4.41 5.10 -10.63
C ALA A 644 -4.45 5.14 -12.18
N THR A 645 -4.19 6.30 -12.79
CA THR A 645 -4.22 6.50 -14.26
C THR A 645 -2.90 6.12 -14.93
N ALA A 646 -1.86 5.90 -14.14
CA ALA A 646 -0.51 5.53 -14.56
C ALA A 646 -0.02 4.24 -13.88
N ALA A 647 -0.97 3.34 -13.54
CA ALA A 647 -0.67 2.04 -12.94
C ALA A 647 0.38 1.29 -13.78
N ALA A 648 1.31 0.62 -13.10
CA ALA A 648 2.34 -0.14 -13.77
C ALA A 648 1.73 -1.34 -14.52
N PRO A 649 2.31 -1.76 -15.65
CA PRO A 649 1.87 -2.98 -16.34
C PRO A 649 2.06 -4.25 -15.49
N THR A 650 3.01 -4.20 -14.55
CA THR A 650 3.38 -5.31 -13.67
C THR A 650 3.68 -4.79 -12.26
N ASN A 651 3.13 -5.46 -11.24
CA ASN A 651 3.39 -5.14 -9.83
C ASN A 651 4.72 -5.75 -9.36
N ASN A 652 5.84 -5.16 -9.79
CA ASN A 652 7.17 -5.50 -9.30
C ASN A 652 8.01 -4.23 -9.12
N SER A 653 9.04 -4.28 -8.28
CA SER A 653 9.87 -3.11 -7.93
C SER A 653 10.70 -2.52 -9.09
N THR A 654 10.73 -3.16 -10.25
CA THR A 654 11.39 -2.60 -11.45
C THR A 654 10.46 -1.75 -12.30
N HIS A 655 9.14 -1.96 -12.25
CA HIS A 655 8.15 -1.27 -13.09
C HIS A 655 7.11 -0.48 -12.28
N ASP A 656 6.97 -0.79 -11.00
CA ASP A 656 6.02 -0.16 -10.08
C ASP A 656 6.77 0.54 -8.95
N ILE A 657 6.71 1.88 -8.93
CA ILE A 657 7.47 2.69 -7.98
C ILE A 657 6.96 2.55 -6.54
N ILE A 658 5.70 2.15 -6.33
CA ILE A 658 5.19 1.84 -4.99
C ILE A 658 5.78 0.53 -4.50
N SER A 659 5.83 -0.51 -5.34
CA SER A 659 6.51 -1.76 -5.04
C SER A 659 8.01 -1.52 -4.78
N ALA A 660 8.64 -0.62 -5.54
CA ALA A 660 10.04 -0.23 -5.32
C ALA A 660 10.25 0.50 -3.98
N LEU A 661 9.32 1.36 -3.59
CA LEU A 661 9.35 2.04 -2.29
C LEU A 661 9.16 1.03 -1.14
N VAL A 662 8.23 0.09 -1.30
CA VAL A 662 8.01 -1.02 -0.36
C VAL A 662 9.28 -1.85 -0.20
N ASP A 663 9.91 -2.27 -1.31
CA ASP A 663 11.16 -3.02 -1.25
C ASP A 663 12.31 -2.23 -0.60
N TRP A 664 12.33 -0.91 -0.77
CA TRP A 664 13.34 -0.08 -0.12
C TRP A 664 13.12 0.02 1.39
N VAL A 665 11.86 0.18 1.83
CA VAL A 665 11.51 0.27 3.25
C VAL A 665 11.67 -1.07 3.96
N GLU A 666 11.12 -2.14 3.39
CA GLU A 666 11.00 -3.44 4.06
C GLU A 666 12.24 -4.31 3.88
N ASN A 667 12.88 -4.23 2.71
CA ASN A 667 13.99 -5.11 2.33
C ASN A 667 15.33 -4.38 2.16
N GLY A 668 15.35 -3.04 2.31
CA GLY A 668 16.56 -2.24 2.12
C GLY A 668 17.03 -2.17 0.65
N VAL A 669 16.18 -2.55 -0.31
CA VAL A 669 16.52 -2.59 -1.74
C VAL A 669 16.09 -1.29 -2.40
N ALA A 670 17.01 -0.34 -2.49
CA ALA A 670 16.74 0.97 -3.03
C ALA A 670 16.70 0.97 -4.58
N PRO A 671 15.74 1.64 -5.23
CA PRO A 671 15.61 1.61 -6.69
C PRO A 671 16.68 2.45 -7.39
N GLU A 672 17.56 1.82 -8.17
CA GLU A 672 18.59 2.53 -8.96
C GLU A 672 18.02 3.22 -10.20
N SER A 673 16.97 2.61 -10.77
CA SER A 673 16.18 3.06 -11.90
C SER A 673 14.73 2.59 -11.72
N ILE A 674 13.81 3.14 -12.52
CA ILE A 674 12.43 2.66 -12.64
C ILE A 674 12.05 2.56 -14.11
N VAL A 675 11.49 1.43 -14.54
CA VAL A 675 11.04 1.25 -15.92
C VAL A 675 9.63 1.82 -16.05
N GLY A 676 9.49 2.79 -16.94
CA GLY A 676 8.18 3.29 -17.34
C GLY A 676 7.77 2.78 -18.71
N THR A 677 6.46 2.81 -18.97
CA THR A 677 5.85 2.39 -20.24
C THR A 677 5.03 3.51 -20.86
N ASP A 678 5.12 3.70 -22.18
CA ASP A 678 4.31 4.68 -22.90
C ASP A 678 2.90 4.14 -23.26
N VAL A 679 2.08 4.95 -23.93
CA VAL A 679 0.73 4.53 -24.36
C VAL A 679 0.72 3.44 -25.45
N LYS A 680 1.87 3.18 -26.09
CA LYS A 680 2.06 2.18 -27.15
C LYS A 680 2.75 0.90 -26.62
N GLY A 681 3.10 0.84 -25.33
CA GLY A 681 3.80 -0.29 -24.72
C GLY A 681 5.32 -0.24 -24.87
N LYS A 682 5.93 0.88 -25.31
CA LYS A 682 7.38 1.04 -25.35
C LYS A 682 7.90 1.36 -23.95
N GLU A 683 8.88 0.59 -23.51
CA GLU A 683 9.54 0.78 -22.22
C GLU A 683 10.73 1.74 -22.31
N ARG A 684 10.98 2.43 -21.19
CA ARG A 684 12.19 3.25 -20.99
C ARG A 684 12.62 3.16 -19.53
N GLU A 685 13.92 2.98 -19.32
CA GLU A 685 14.55 3.03 -18.00
C GLU A 685 14.76 4.50 -17.58
N HIS A 686 14.10 4.91 -16.49
CA HIS A 686 14.22 6.23 -15.88
C HIS A 686 15.22 6.17 -14.74
N CYS A 687 16.22 7.04 -14.77
CA CYS A 687 17.35 6.96 -13.86
C CYS A 687 17.18 7.87 -12.65
N ARG A 688 17.73 7.45 -11.50
CA ARG A 688 17.81 8.35 -10.35
C ARG A 688 18.78 9.49 -10.66
N TYR A 689 18.40 10.71 -10.31
CA TYR A 689 19.26 11.89 -10.35
C TYR A 689 20.43 11.72 -9.36
N PRO A 690 21.68 12.10 -9.71
CA PRO A 690 22.08 12.86 -10.90
C PRO A 690 22.35 12.03 -12.16
N MET A 691 22.12 10.72 -12.16
CA MET A 691 22.20 9.92 -13.38
C MET A 691 21.09 10.33 -14.36
N LYS A 692 21.36 10.11 -15.65
CA LYS A 692 20.52 10.45 -16.78
C LYS A 692 20.26 9.21 -17.61
N SER A 693 19.09 9.16 -18.25
CA SER A 693 18.78 8.15 -19.25
C SER A 693 19.54 8.49 -20.54
N VAL A 694 20.55 7.70 -20.90
CA VAL A 694 21.37 7.90 -22.10
C VAL A 694 21.10 6.79 -23.10
N TRP A 695 20.86 7.13 -24.37
CA TRP A 695 20.67 6.15 -25.43
C TRP A 695 21.96 5.35 -25.67
N ASN A 696 21.88 4.03 -25.53
CA ASN A 696 22.96 3.13 -25.88
C ASN A 696 22.66 2.49 -27.24
N VAL A 697 23.45 2.88 -28.25
CA VAL A 697 23.30 2.42 -29.64
C VAL A 697 23.49 0.91 -29.77
N GLU A 698 24.46 0.32 -29.06
CA GLU A 698 24.75 -1.11 -29.12
C GLU A 698 23.64 -1.94 -28.47
N ALA A 699 23.11 -1.46 -27.35
CA ALA A 699 22.03 -2.14 -26.63
C ALA A 699 20.64 -1.85 -27.19
N GLY A 700 20.51 -0.85 -28.08
CA GLY A 700 19.23 -0.40 -28.63
C GLY A 700 18.22 0.06 -27.57
N ARG A 701 18.71 0.58 -26.43
CA ARG A 701 17.88 1.01 -25.29
C ARG A 701 18.54 2.14 -24.49
N TYR A 702 17.74 2.84 -23.70
CA TYR A 702 18.26 3.77 -22.70
C TYR A 702 18.91 2.99 -21.54
N VAL A 703 19.99 3.54 -21.00
CA VAL A 703 20.72 3.05 -19.82
C VAL A 703 21.07 4.21 -18.91
N CYS A 704 21.25 3.95 -17.62
CA CYS A 704 21.66 5.00 -16.67
C CYS A 704 23.16 5.30 -16.74
N ARG A 705 23.51 6.57 -16.93
CA ARG A 705 24.88 7.10 -16.89
C ARG A 705 24.92 8.45 -16.17
N VAL A 706 26.07 8.80 -15.61
CA VAL A 706 26.32 10.11 -14.98
C VAL A 706 26.54 11.18 -16.05
#